data_AF-A0A6P6LB94-F1
#
_entry.id   AF-A0A6P6LB94-F1
#
_cell.length_a   1.000
_cell.length_b   1.000
_cell.length_c   1.000
_cell.angle_alpha   90.00
_cell.angle_beta   90.00
_cell.angle_gamma   90.00
#
_symmetry.space_group_name_H-M   'P 1'
#
loop_
_entity.id
_entity.type
_entity.pdbx_description
1 polymer ?
#
loop_
_entity_poly.entity_id
_entity_poly.type
_entity_poly.pdbx_seq_one_letter_code
_entity_poly.pdbx_strand_id
1 'polypeptide(L)'
;MAREQDYCTIMNGLQELDFQGNPLPSDLVLIGEKAFPLAINPRGQVLMAASHYGQGRVVVLGHEEYLTRFPVLIKNALMWLMPRTGDAGIVGIQKKLRSVAENLNYCPIKTELGDFRNGLAVYITDAYNVESCAKDLIAFIKAGGGLIIAGQACHWAATHPQENTIKNFPGNKVCSVAGIYFSEHYGEVGIFPVPRNIPSNWIAVSMGKYFKDDLKFLLEGVSEFDVRGGTIASEVLVHGPLAFPIAVTPDEKAFIAGAYYGQGRVILLSHEGYMGRDSLSTFLISAIKWLDEGRKGVIGIIPSLQAAHTVLSKSGLDCQLTGFRKDLSVYVCTSYSDAQCAEIQDFVAEGGGLMIGGHAWYWAQTHCGCNVMTDYAGNRILNKMGLCLLGNTLCGGLYKAPEIENRSKEVYHFRSMLHRFAEHVRRGHELTNHEQSCLKHLGNDCASYLRMRSHDSAAYTSMVAVLSDIVKEVGVPQVCSKCPVQSEKDRLMLHVGTEVYKVSPDPDALLPYIIKDRPNLPTVSNARVRISANTAAHEEWISTGLYLSPGMKTCIAVPPEIVGKNWQVQLGCQTDNIDRLDVLKRAPVVHERFPLDTKMVQVCNLWGGLIYLIAPPKSKVDGVEIVVHVSVQAPYFKSGETSVADWVNRIRQAPAPWAEFEFENIIITLESEYIRNLDCPDKVAKLWDTIMRSIADLAARPGKFPRKERFVADIQISHGFMHAGYPIMMHSTSAPELVNVQEAYKSGLWGPIHELGHNQQRGVWEFPPHTTECTCKLWSVYVHEEVLGLNRSNAHPNMTLEKRQARTTKYCSGGKDLNSWSVWTALETYMQLQEKFGWDAFKKVFAAYHDMNGVPNDNAGKMNLYAETFSKVVNLNLCPFFKAWGWPIQTSTQEKISHFPEWSDHPMVQYA
;
A
#
# COMPACT_ATOMS: atom_id res chain seq x y z
N MET A 1 17.50 -13.34 -14.16
CA MET A 1 18.38 -14.34 -14.82
C MET A 1 19.31 -13.73 -15.87
N ALA A 2 18.83 -12.92 -16.83
CA ALA A 2 19.68 -12.38 -17.90
C ALA A 2 20.90 -11.57 -17.39
N ARG A 3 20.73 -10.72 -16.37
CA ARG A 3 21.84 -9.91 -15.84
C ARG A 3 22.91 -10.68 -15.06
N GLU A 4 22.53 -11.72 -14.33
CA GLU A 4 23.52 -12.58 -13.66
C GLU A 4 24.39 -13.26 -14.73
N GLN A 5 23.79 -13.66 -15.85
CA GLN A 5 24.54 -14.17 -16.99
C GLN A 5 25.46 -13.09 -17.60
N ASP A 6 25.00 -11.84 -17.73
CA ASP A 6 25.82 -10.73 -18.21
C ASP A 6 27.01 -10.47 -17.28
N TYR A 7 26.76 -10.42 -15.96
CA TYR A 7 27.79 -10.27 -14.93
C TYR A 7 28.81 -11.42 -15.01
N CYS A 8 28.36 -12.67 -15.02
CA CYS A 8 29.25 -13.83 -15.15
C CYS A 8 30.05 -13.80 -16.46
N THR A 9 29.48 -13.28 -17.55
CA THR A 9 30.18 -13.15 -18.84
C THR A 9 31.32 -12.15 -18.75
N ILE A 10 31.07 -10.96 -18.18
CA ILE A 10 32.09 -9.91 -18.03
C ILE A 10 33.17 -10.32 -17.02
N MET A 11 32.76 -10.96 -15.91
CA MET A 11 33.64 -11.31 -14.80
C MET A 11 34.30 -12.69 -14.95
N ASN A 12 34.08 -13.38 -16.07
CA ASN A 12 34.55 -14.76 -16.28
C ASN A 12 36.07 -14.89 -16.14
N GLY A 13 36.51 -15.85 -15.33
CA GLY A 13 37.93 -16.15 -15.12
C GLY A 13 38.68 -15.17 -14.20
N LEU A 14 38.01 -14.16 -13.65
CA LEU A 14 38.57 -13.25 -12.66
C LEU A 14 38.27 -13.77 -11.25
N GLN A 15 39.27 -13.76 -10.36
CA GLN A 15 39.10 -14.15 -8.95
C GLN A 15 39.14 -12.94 -8.02
N GLU A 16 40.01 -11.98 -8.33
CA GLU A 16 40.17 -10.74 -7.59
C GLU A 16 40.51 -9.60 -8.56
N LEU A 17 40.24 -8.38 -8.10
CA LEU A 17 40.58 -7.14 -8.79
C LEU A 17 41.46 -6.30 -7.87
N ASP A 18 42.70 -6.07 -8.29
CA ASP A 18 43.65 -5.22 -7.57
C ASP A 18 43.56 -3.77 -8.04
N PHE A 19 42.98 -2.92 -7.19
CA PHE A 19 42.89 -1.48 -7.39
C PHE A 19 43.99 -0.68 -6.67
N GLN A 20 44.92 -1.33 -5.96
CA GLN A 20 45.90 -0.65 -5.12
C GLN A 20 46.83 0.29 -5.91
N GLY A 21 47.40 1.29 -5.24
CA GLY A 21 48.32 2.25 -5.86
C GLY A 21 47.61 3.46 -6.48
N ASN A 22 48.33 4.17 -7.35
CA ASN A 22 47.72 5.19 -8.22
C ASN A 22 47.26 4.44 -9.48
N PRO A 23 45.96 4.49 -9.81
CA PRO A 23 45.11 5.66 -9.65
C PRO A 23 43.87 5.52 -8.75
N LEU A 24 43.36 6.68 -8.29
CA LEU A 24 42.15 6.80 -7.48
C LEU A 24 40.89 6.90 -8.37
N PRO A 25 39.96 5.93 -8.31
CA PRO A 25 38.76 5.96 -9.14
C PRO A 25 37.68 6.88 -8.58
N SER A 26 36.75 7.28 -9.44
CA SER A 26 35.45 7.82 -9.00
C SER A 26 34.48 6.72 -8.62
N ASP A 27 33.68 6.98 -7.59
CA ASP A 27 32.50 6.19 -7.26
C ASP A 27 31.40 6.42 -8.32
N LEU A 28 30.73 5.35 -8.74
CA LEU A 28 29.68 5.37 -9.75
C LEU A 28 28.30 5.28 -9.11
N VAL A 29 27.40 6.19 -9.48
CA VAL A 29 26.00 6.16 -9.04
C VAL A 29 25.17 5.39 -10.08
N LEU A 30 24.49 4.34 -9.62
CA LEU A 30 23.62 3.51 -10.45
C LEU A 30 22.15 3.82 -10.15
N ILE A 31 21.43 4.39 -11.13
CA ILE A 31 19.98 4.61 -11.03
C ILE A 31 19.19 3.74 -12.02
N GLY A 32 19.85 3.26 -13.09
CA GLY A 32 19.18 2.56 -14.17
C GLY A 32 18.71 1.16 -13.75
N GLU A 33 17.49 0.79 -14.14
CA GLU A 33 16.93 -0.55 -13.87
C GLU A 33 17.81 -1.67 -14.47
N LYS A 34 18.47 -1.39 -15.60
CA LYS A 34 19.39 -2.32 -16.28
C LYS A 34 20.84 -2.16 -15.87
N ALA A 35 21.18 -1.14 -15.05
CA ALA A 35 22.52 -0.93 -14.56
C ALA A 35 22.84 -1.91 -13.43
N PHE A 36 24.04 -2.45 -13.42
CA PHE A 36 24.53 -3.33 -12.36
C PHE A 36 26.03 -3.11 -12.10
N PRO A 37 26.47 -3.25 -10.84
CA PRO A 37 27.87 -3.09 -10.47
C PRO A 37 28.70 -4.31 -10.90
N LEU A 38 29.91 -4.06 -11.40
CA LEU A 38 30.92 -5.08 -11.68
C LEU A 38 31.88 -5.25 -10.50
N ALA A 39 32.22 -4.14 -9.83
CA ALA A 39 33.07 -4.13 -8.65
C ALA A 39 32.53 -3.13 -7.61
N ILE A 40 32.41 -3.57 -6.35
CA ILE A 40 32.04 -2.75 -5.20
C ILE A 40 33.08 -2.94 -4.11
N ASN A 41 33.51 -1.84 -3.48
CA ASN A 41 34.44 -1.90 -2.35
C ASN A 41 33.70 -2.17 -1.01
N PRO A 42 34.42 -2.41 0.10
CA PRO A 42 33.81 -2.63 1.42
C PRO A 42 32.96 -1.46 1.93
N ARG A 43 33.18 -0.24 1.42
CA ARG A 43 32.35 0.95 1.69
C ARG A 43 31.12 1.07 0.78
N GLY A 44 30.80 0.06 -0.01
CA GLY A 44 29.63 0.09 -0.89
C GLY A 44 29.76 0.99 -2.12
N GLN A 45 30.95 1.51 -2.40
CA GLN A 45 31.21 2.37 -3.56
C GLN A 45 31.41 1.50 -4.79
N VAL A 46 30.80 1.88 -5.91
CA VAL A 46 30.86 1.16 -7.18
C VAL A 46 32.02 1.70 -8.01
N LEU A 47 32.99 0.86 -8.34
CA LEU A 47 34.19 1.29 -9.08
C LEU A 47 34.10 1.02 -10.58
N MET A 48 33.28 0.04 -10.96
CA MET A 48 33.03 -0.34 -12.35
C MET A 48 31.58 -0.84 -12.44
N ALA A 49 30.91 -0.53 -13.53
CA ALA A 49 29.51 -0.91 -13.74
C ALA A 49 29.22 -1.20 -15.22
N ALA A 50 28.13 -1.91 -15.47
CA ALA A 50 27.63 -2.18 -16.80
C ALA A 50 26.12 -1.96 -16.88
N SER A 51 25.62 -1.65 -18.07
CA SER A 51 24.19 -1.42 -18.29
C SER A 51 23.79 -1.67 -19.75
N HIS A 52 22.48 -1.75 -19.98
CA HIS A 52 21.87 -1.75 -21.30
C HIS A 52 21.16 -0.43 -21.55
N TYR A 53 21.21 0.07 -22.78
CA TYR A 53 20.42 1.21 -23.23
C TYR A 53 20.00 1.05 -24.69
N GLY A 54 18.71 1.20 -24.96
CA GLY A 54 18.13 0.80 -26.25
C GLY A 54 18.45 -0.66 -26.57
N GLN A 55 19.07 -0.90 -27.73
CA GLN A 55 19.53 -2.23 -28.13
C GLN A 55 21.01 -2.50 -27.77
N GLY A 56 21.75 -1.49 -27.32
CA GLY A 56 23.18 -1.55 -27.05
C GLY A 56 23.51 -1.77 -25.58
N ARG A 57 24.82 -1.70 -25.30
CA ARG A 57 25.42 -2.04 -24.01
C ARG A 57 26.54 -1.07 -23.66
N VAL A 58 26.71 -0.80 -22.38
CA VAL A 58 27.72 0.15 -21.87
C VAL A 58 28.46 -0.47 -20.70
N VAL A 59 29.79 -0.32 -20.68
CA VAL A 59 30.67 -0.60 -19.54
C VAL A 59 31.36 0.69 -19.13
N VAL A 60 31.29 1.01 -17.85
CA VAL A 60 31.82 2.25 -17.26
C VAL A 60 32.84 1.91 -16.20
N LEU A 61 34.03 2.52 -16.28
CA LEU A 61 35.12 2.31 -15.33
C LEU A 61 35.47 3.63 -14.65
N GLY A 62 35.54 3.66 -13.31
CA GLY A 62 35.81 4.86 -12.53
C GLY A 62 37.20 5.49 -12.71
N HIS A 63 38.06 4.90 -13.54
CA HIS A 63 39.36 5.47 -13.93
C HIS A 63 39.83 4.91 -15.29
N GLU A 64 40.49 5.73 -16.11
CA GLU A 64 40.99 5.39 -17.44
C GLU A 64 42.07 4.30 -17.45
N GLU A 65 42.99 4.29 -16.48
CA GLU A 65 44.03 3.23 -16.39
C GLU A 65 43.45 1.83 -16.15
N TYR A 66 42.18 1.70 -15.73
CA TYR A 66 41.56 0.38 -15.58
C TYR A 66 41.36 -0.33 -16.93
N LEU A 67 41.38 0.43 -18.04
CA LEU A 67 41.39 -0.12 -19.40
C LEU A 67 42.66 -0.93 -19.69
N THR A 68 43.79 -0.60 -19.07
CA THR A 68 45.05 -1.33 -19.27
C THR A 68 45.35 -2.29 -18.13
N ARG A 69 44.92 -1.94 -16.90
CA ARG A 69 45.16 -2.75 -15.69
C ARG A 69 44.40 -4.06 -15.66
N PHE A 70 43.20 -4.11 -16.24
CA PHE A 70 42.35 -5.30 -16.21
C PHE A 70 42.10 -5.87 -17.63
N PRO A 71 43.13 -6.33 -18.35
CA PRO A 71 43.00 -6.73 -19.76
C PRO A 71 42.03 -7.89 -19.98
N VAL A 72 41.94 -8.82 -19.02
CA VAL A 72 40.97 -9.93 -19.07
C VAL A 72 39.53 -9.41 -18.95
N LEU A 73 39.27 -8.46 -18.05
CA LEU A 73 37.97 -7.82 -17.92
C LEU A 73 37.58 -7.08 -19.20
N ILE A 74 38.50 -6.30 -19.78
CA ILE A 74 38.24 -5.56 -21.02
C ILE A 74 37.96 -6.50 -22.19
N LYS A 75 38.69 -7.61 -22.30
CA LYS A 75 38.42 -8.65 -23.31
C LYS A 75 37.02 -9.24 -23.15
N ASN A 76 36.64 -9.62 -21.94
CA ASN A 76 35.31 -10.16 -21.66
C ASN A 76 34.21 -9.13 -21.92
N ALA A 77 34.42 -7.88 -21.50
CA ALA A 77 33.53 -6.76 -21.78
C ALA A 77 33.35 -6.56 -23.28
N LEU A 78 34.42 -6.60 -24.08
CA LEU A 78 34.32 -6.51 -25.54
C LEU A 78 33.46 -7.62 -26.11
N MET A 79 33.70 -8.88 -25.73
CA MET A 79 32.86 -10.00 -26.17
C MET A 79 31.39 -9.82 -25.81
N TRP A 80 31.12 -9.26 -24.63
CA TRP A 80 29.76 -8.95 -24.19
C TRP A 80 29.17 -7.74 -24.93
N LEU A 81 29.96 -6.74 -25.32
CA LEU A 81 29.50 -5.55 -26.04
C LEU A 81 29.26 -5.79 -27.52
N MET A 82 29.90 -6.78 -28.12
CA MET A 82 29.77 -7.08 -29.54
C MET A 82 28.32 -7.42 -29.92
N PRO A 83 27.84 -6.94 -31.09
CA PRO A 83 26.51 -7.27 -31.58
C PRO A 83 26.41 -8.77 -31.89
N ARG A 84 25.23 -9.36 -31.63
CA ARG A 84 24.99 -10.80 -31.82
C ARG A 84 24.78 -11.21 -33.29
N THR A 85 25.05 -10.31 -34.24
CA THR A 85 24.70 -10.45 -35.66
C THR A 85 25.67 -11.29 -36.49
N GLY A 86 26.71 -11.87 -35.87
CA GLY A 86 27.65 -12.78 -36.54
C GLY A 86 28.77 -12.10 -37.33
N ASP A 87 28.67 -10.80 -37.59
CA ASP A 87 29.75 -10.00 -38.18
C ASP A 87 30.70 -9.48 -37.10
N ALA A 88 32.00 -9.72 -37.26
CA ALA A 88 33.01 -9.46 -36.22
C ALA A 88 33.27 -7.97 -35.91
N GLY A 89 32.52 -7.05 -36.54
CA GLY A 89 32.53 -5.61 -36.30
C GLY A 89 33.92 -4.95 -36.34
N ILE A 90 33.97 -3.64 -36.06
CA ILE A 90 35.23 -2.92 -35.82
C ILE A 90 35.14 -2.29 -34.43
N VAL A 91 36.18 -2.47 -33.63
CA VAL A 91 36.33 -1.80 -32.33
C VAL A 91 37.15 -0.53 -32.52
N GLY A 92 36.50 0.62 -32.41
CA GLY A 92 37.19 1.90 -32.43
C GLY A 92 37.77 2.22 -31.07
N ILE A 93 39.01 2.69 -31.03
CA ILE A 93 39.71 3.08 -29.80
C ILE A 93 40.16 4.52 -29.97
N GLN A 94 39.79 5.36 -29.01
CA GLN A 94 40.18 6.77 -29.01
C GLN A 94 41.71 6.92 -29.09
N LYS A 95 42.20 7.86 -29.90
CA LYS A 95 43.63 8.05 -30.20
C LYS A 95 44.56 8.11 -28.96
N LYS A 96 44.09 8.69 -27.85
CA LYS A 96 44.85 8.82 -26.60
C LYS A 96 45.05 7.49 -25.86
N LEU A 97 44.23 6.49 -26.15
CA LEU A 97 44.21 5.17 -25.51
C LEU A 97 45.01 4.13 -26.31
N ARG A 98 46.13 4.54 -26.92
CA ARG A 98 46.98 3.65 -27.75
C ARG A 98 47.46 2.41 -26.99
N SER A 99 47.76 2.54 -25.70
CA SER A 99 48.15 1.42 -24.83
C SER A 99 47.06 0.35 -24.70
N VAL A 100 45.78 0.73 -24.78
CA VAL A 100 44.66 -0.22 -24.79
C VAL A 100 44.64 -1.02 -26.09
N ALA A 101 44.91 -0.37 -27.23
CA ALA A 101 45.03 -1.07 -28.52
C ALA A 101 46.18 -2.09 -28.49
N GLU A 102 47.31 -1.74 -27.88
CA GLU A 102 48.46 -2.64 -27.72
C GLU A 102 48.12 -3.89 -26.89
N ASN A 103 47.36 -3.73 -25.79
CA ASN A 103 46.87 -4.84 -24.98
C ASN A 103 45.89 -5.77 -25.73
N LEU A 104 45.18 -5.23 -26.73
CA LEU A 104 44.20 -5.98 -27.52
C LEU A 104 44.78 -6.66 -28.76
N ASN A 105 46.07 -6.46 -29.09
CA ASN A 105 46.73 -7.07 -30.25
C ASN A 105 46.65 -8.62 -30.28
N TYR A 106 46.53 -9.26 -29.12
CA TYR A 106 46.42 -10.71 -29.00
C TYR A 106 44.96 -11.22 -29.13
N CYS A 107 43.98 -10.33 -29.21
CA CYS A 107 42.58 -10.68 -29.44
C CYS A 107 42.28 -10.75 -30.95
N PRO A 108 41.49 -11.73 -31.42
CA PRO A 108 41.09 -11.85 -32.83
C PRO A 108 39.98 -10.84 -33.20
N ILE A 109 40.12 -9.59 -32.77
CA ILE A 109 39.13 -8.52 -32.94
C ILE A 109 39.77 -7.42 -33.78
N LYS A 110 39.05 -6.94 -34.81
CA LYS A 110 39.53 -5.83 -35.64
C LYS A 110 39.43 -4.53 -34.85
N THR A 111 40.57 -3.93 -34.52
CA THR A 111 40.65 -2.64 -33.82
C THR A 111 41.13 -1.53 -34.74
N GLU A 112 40.61 -0.31 -34.57
CA GLU A 112 41.13 0.90 -35.22
C GLU A 112 41.34 2.03 -34.22
N LEU A 113 42.38 2.85 -34.42
CA LEU A 113 42.65 4.03 -33.61
C LEU A 113 42.06 5.27 -34.28
N GLY A 114 41.17 5.98 -33.60
CA GLY A 114 40.46 7.12 -34.17
C GLY A 114 39.47 7.77 -33.23
N ASP A 115 38.98 8.94 -33.63
CA ASP A 115 37.83 9.56 -32.98
C ASP A 115 36.54 8.80 -33.37
N PHE A 116 35.46 9.00 -32.61
CA PHE A 116 34.21 8.29 -32.86
C PHE A 116 33.70 8.53 -34.30
N ARG A 117 33.25 7.46 -34.96
CA ARG A 117 32.60 7.50 -36.27
C ARG A 117 31.53 6.43 -36.39
N ASN A 118 30.61 6.63 -37.32
CA ASN A 118 29.60 5.62 -37.65
C ASN A 118 30.21 4.36 -38.27
N GLY A 119 29.59 3.21 -38.02
CA GLY A 119 30.00 1.89 -38.53
C GLY A 119 30.91 1.08 -37.60
N LEU A 120 31.24 1.60 -36.41
CA LEU A 120 31.85 0.82 -35.35
C LEU A 120 30.85 -0.16 -34.75
N ALA A 121 31.34 -1.28 -34.20
CA ALA A 121 30.55 -2.19 -33.38
C ALA A 121 30.68 -1.86 -31.90
N VAL A 122 31.90 -1.52 -31.47
CA VAL A 122 32.21 -1.05 -30.11
C VAL A 122 33.14 0.16 -30.20
N TYR A 123 32.96 1.12 -29.29
CA TYR A 123 33.88 2.25 -29.12
C TYR A 123 34.46 2.27 -27.70
N ILE A 124 35.77 2.47 -27.58
CA ILE A 124 36.49 2.63 -26.31
C ILE A 124 37.03 4.05 -26.21
N THR A 125 36.66 4.76 -25.15
CA THR A 125 37.03 6.19 -24.98
C THR A 125 37.26 6.55 -23.52
N ASP A 126 38.04 7.62 -23.31
CA ASP A 126 38.05 8.34 -22.04
C ASP A 126 36.72 9.09 -21.82
N ALA A 127 36.45 9.46 -20.57
CA ALA A 127 35.23 10.16 -20.17
C ALA A 127 35.32 11.68 -20.33
N TYR A 128 36.41 12.24 -20.87
CA TYR A 128 36.67 13.68 -20.91
C TYR A 128 36.38 14.29 -22.29
N ASN A 129 36.58 13.53 -23.36
CA ASN A 129 36.53 14.04 -24.74
C ASN A 129 35.31 13.53 -25.52
N VAL A 130 34.18 13.31 -24.84
CA VAL A 130 32.96 12.75 -25.45
C VAL A 130 31.85 13.78 -25.69
N GLU A 131 31.95 14.98 -25.12
CA GLU A 131 30.87 15.97 -25.14
C GLU A 131 30.49 16.40 -26.57
N SER A 132 31.48 16.61 -27.44
CA SER A 132 31.26 17.04 -28.82
C SER A 132 30.52 16.02 -29.69
N CYS A 133 30.55 14.73 -29.32
CA CYS A 133 29.89 13.64 -30.04
C CYS A 133 28.83 12.91 -29.19
N ALA A 134 28.40 13.48 -28.07
CA ALA A 134 27.54 12.81 -27.10
C ALA A 134 26.21 12.33 -27.72
N LYS A 135 25.56 13.16 -28.54
CA LYS A 135 24.31 12.80 -29.23
C LYS A 135 24.49 11.61 -30.18
N ASP A 136 25.60 11.59 -30.93
CA ASP A 136 25.89 10.52 -31.86
C ASP A 136 26.23 9.22 -31.13
N LEU A 137 26.97 9.31 -30.01
CA LEU A 137 27.26 8.17 -29.14
C LEU A 137 25.99 7.57 -28.52
N ILE A 138 25.07 8.42 -28.04
CA ILE A 138 23.78 7.95 -27.50
C ILE A 138 22.97 7.25 -28.59
N ALA A 139 22.88 7.84 -29.79
CA ALA A 139 22.19 7.22 -30.92
C ALA A 139 22.83 5.88 -31.31
N PHE A 140 24.17 5.81 -31.31
CA PHE A 140 24.94 4.60 -31.56
C PHE A 140 24.63 3.49 -30.54
N ILE A 141 24.67 3.78 -29.24
CA ILE A 141 24.31 2.81 -28.20
C ILE A 141 22.85 2.39 -28.38
N LYS A 142 21.93 3.33 -28.56
CA LYS A 142 20.50 3.05 -28.72
C LYS A 142 20.23 2.10 -29.89
N ALA A 143 21.00 2.21 -30.97
CA ALA A 143 20.93 1.38 -32.16
C ALA A 143 21.62 0.00 -32.06
N GLY A 144 22.23 -0.34 -30.92
CA GLY A 144 22.88 -1.64 -30.71
C GLY A 144 24.40 -1.59 -30.55
N GLY A 145 25.00 -0.40 -30.58
CA GLY A 145 26.43 -0.20 -30.37
C GLY A 145 26.88 -0.51 -28.93
N GLY A 146 28.14 -0.94 -28.81
CA GLY A 146 28.80 -1.12 -27.52
C GLY A 146 29.68 0.07 -27.15
N LEU A 147 29.66 0.49 -25.89
CA LEU A 147 30.54 1.55 -25.36
C LEU A 147 31.34 1.05 -24.16
N ILE A 148 32.66 1.23 -24.18
CA ILE A 148 33.49 1.23 -22.97
C ILE A 148 33.96 2.67 -22.74
N ILE A 149 33.68 3.20 -21.56
CA ILE A 149 34.05 4.56 -21.19
C ILE A 149 34.66 4.58 -19.81
N ALA A 150 35.78 5.27 -19.67
CA ALA A 150 36.55 5.26 -18.45
C ALA A 150 37.05 6.66 -18.08
N GLY A 151 36.98 7.02 -16.81
CA GLY A 151 37.53 8.27 -16.32
C GLY A 151 37.16 8.57 -14.88
N GLN A 152 37.80 9.58 -14.32
CA GLN A 152 37.60 10.04 -12.94
C GLN A 152 36.94 11.43 -12.92
N ALA A 153 35.66 11.48 -12.52
CA ALA A 153 34.93 12.73 -12.28
C ALA A 153 35.29 13.38 -10.93
N CYS A 154 35.79 12.63 -9.95
CA CYS A 154 36.23 13.18 -8.66
C CYS A 154 37.37 14.22 -8.82
N HIS A 155 38.33 13.94 -9.70
CA HIS A 155 39.38 14.90 -10.06
C HIS A 155 38.83 16.11 -10.84
N TRP A 156 37.90 15.86 -11.76
CA TRP A 156 37.21 16.92 -12.50
C TRP A 156 36.43 17.86 -11.57
N ALA A 157 35.70 17.31 -10.60
CA ALA A 157 34.93 18.07 -9.62
C ALA A 157 35.85 18.93 -8.73
N ALA A 158 37.01 18.40 -8.33
CA ALA A 158 38.00 19.16 -7.56
C ALA A 158 38.54 20.38 -8.33
N THR A 159 38.57 20.33 -9.67
CA THR A 159 38.97 21.45 -10.53
C THR A 159 37.80 22.35 -10.96
N HIS A 160 36.55 21.93 -10.71
CA HIS A 160 35.32 22.64 -11.07
C HIS A 160 34.33 22.67 -9.88
N PRO A 161 34.71 23.23 -8.71
CA PRO A 161 33.97 23.06 -7.46
C PRO A 161 32.57 23.73 -7.42
N GLN A 162 32.25 24.59 -8.40
CA GLN A 162 30.93 25.23 -8.52
C GLN A 162 30.02 24.55 -9.55
N GLU A 163 30.53 23.54 -10.26
CA GLU A 163 29.79 22.84 -11.31
C GLU A 163 29.11 21.59 -10.76
N ASN A 164 27.92 21.27 -11.28
CA ASN A 164 27.23 20.04 -10.91
C ASN A 164 27.85 18.84 -11.66
N THR A 165 28.69 18.06 -10.98
CA THR A 165 29.40 16.90 -11.54
C THR A 165 28.49 15.89 -12.25
N ILE A 166 27.34 15.55 -11.65
CA ILE A 166 26.37 14.59 -12.22
C ILE A 166 25.88 15.04 -13.60
N LYS A 167 25.84 16.35 -13.83
CA LYS A 167 25.28 16.97 -15.03
C LYS A 167 26.34 17.43 -16.02
N ASN A 168 27.43 18.00 -15.53
CA ASN A 168 28.38 18.77 -16.33
C ASN A 168 29.67 18.01 -16.64
N PHE A 169 29.94 16.89 -15.95
CA PHE A 169 31.05 16.02 -16.33
C PHE A 169 30.81 15.42 -17.73
N PRO A 170 31.76 15.54 -18.69
CA PRO A 170 31.54 15.10 -20.07
C PRO A 170 31.09 13.65 -20.21
N GLY A 171 31.66 12.72 -19.43
CA GLY A 171 31.28 11.30 -19.44
C GLY A 171 29.81 11.06 -19.07
N ASN A 172 29.26 11.90 -18.19
CA ASN A 172 27.86 11.83 -17.78
C ASN A 172 26.92 12.33 -18.89
N LYS A 173 27.40 13.08 -19.89
CA LYS A 173 26.61 13.42 -21.10
C LYS A 173 26.31 12.21 -21.97
N VAL A 174 26.96 11.06 -21.74
CA VAL A 174 26.73 9.83 -22.51
C VAL A 174 26.25 8.70 -21.61
N CYS A 175 26.93 8.43 -20.48
CA CYS A 175 26.62 7.27 -19.64
C CYS A 175 25.30 7.36 -18.90
N SER A 176 24.87 8.59 -18.57
CA SER A 176 23.68 8.83 -17.74
C SER A 176 22.41 8.23 -18.34
N VAL A 177 22.28 8.20 -19.67
CA VAL A 177 21.11 7.61 -20.36
C VAL A 177 20.99 6.10 -20.07
N ALA A 178 22.12 5.43 -19.83
CA ALA A 178 22.19 4.03 -19.40
C ALA A 178 22.05 3.87 -17.87
N GLY A 179 21.83 4.97 -17.14
CA GLY A 179 21.62 5.01 -15.71
C GLY A 179 22.89 4.82 -14.86
N ILE A 180 24.06 5.12 -15.42
CA ILE A 180 25.36 5.10 -14.73
C ILE A 180 25.94 6.52 -14.76
N TYR A 181 26.33 7.03 -13.60
CA TYR A 181 26.93 8.35 -13.45
C TYR A 181 28.27 8.25 -12.74
N PHE A 182 29.25 9.01 -13.21
CA PHE A 182 30.45 9.32 -12.45
C PHE A 182 30.11 10.38 -11.39
N SER A 183 30.42 10.09 -10.13
CA SER A 183 30.23 11.04 -9.02
C SER A 183 31.51 11.82 -8.70
N GLU A 184 31.37 12.84 -7.86
CA GLU A 184 32.48 13.62 -7.32
C GLU A 184 33.25 12.89 -6.21
N HIS A 185 32.77 11.73 -5.75
CA HIS A 185 33.34 11.02 -4.62
C HIS A 185 34.45 10.06 -5.04
N TYR A 186 35.54 10.04 -4.28
CA TYR A 186 36.64 9.09 -4.46
C TYR A 186 36.23 7.69 -4.01
N GLY A 187 36.46 6.70 -4.86
CA GLY A 187 36.37 5.28 -4.52
C GLY A 187 37.57 4.83 -3.70
N GLU A 188 37.33 4.15 -2.58
CA GLU A 188 38.41 3.49 -1.83
C GLU A 188 38.99 2.34 -2.66
N VAL A 189 40.32 2.33 -2.78
CA VAL A 189 41.09 1.32 -3.50
C VAL A 189 41.49 0.18 -2.57
N GLY A 190 41.65 -1.02 -3.13
CA GLY A 190 42.04 -2.21 -2.41
C GLY A 190 42.04 -3.43 -3.33
N ILE A 191 42.27 -4.61 -2.76
CA ILE A 191 42.10 -5.87 -3.47
C ILE A 191 40.73 -6.41 -3.12
N PHE A 192 39.85 -6.53 -4.12
CA PHE A 192 38.48 -6.96 -3.91
C PHE A 192 38.22 -8.30 -4.61
N PRO A 193 37.63 -9.29 -3.91
CA PRO A 193 37.26 -10.54 -4.55
C PRO A 193 36.14 -10.32 -5.56
N VAL A 194 36.13 -11.14 -6.62
CA VAL A 194 35.05 -11.17 -7.61
C VAL A 194 33.99 -12.17 -7.13
N PRO A 195 32.82 -11.71 -6.65
CA PRO A 195 31.77 -12.62 -6.21
C PRO A 195 31.17 -13.40 -7.38
N ARG A 196 30.49 -14.52 -7.07
CA ARG A 196 29.79 -15.32 -8.09
C ARG A 196 28.51 -14.67 -8.63
N ASN A 197 27.88 -13.84 -7.80
CA ASN A 197 26.67 -13.09 -8.12
C ASN A 197 27.00 -11.60 -8.15
N ILE A 198 26.12 -10.79 -8.73
CA ILE A 198 26.26 -9.33 -8.70
C ILE A 198 26.49 -8.85 -7.25
N PRO A 199 27.57 -8.09 -6.98
CA PRO A 199 27.88 -7.61 -5.64
C PRO A 199 26.77 -6.69 -5.12
N SER A 200 26.46 -6.79 -3.84
CA SER A 200 25.55 -5.89 -3.13
C SER A 200 26.14 -5.54 -1.76
N ASN A 201 25.94 -4.30 -1.31
CA ASN A 201 26.41 -3.82 -0.01
C ASN A 201 25.41 -2.81 0.54
N TRP A 202 25.11 -2.88 1.84
CA TRP A 202 24.19 -1.97 2.53
C TRP A 202 24.67 -0.53 2.57
N ILE A 203 25.98 -0.30 2.50
CA ILE A 203 26.55 1.05 2.47
C ILE A 203 26.27 1.70 1.09
N ALA A 204 26.08 0.90 0.03
CA ALA A 204 25.72 1.36 -1.32
C ALA A 204 24.29 1.92 -1.42
N VAL A 205 23.54 1.93 -0.32
CA VAL A 205 22.17 2.46 -0.27
C VAL A 205 22.17 4.00 -0.29
N SER A 206 23.29 4.67 -0.05
CA SER A 206 23.41 6.14 0.11
C SER A 206 22.86 6.97 -1.05
N MET A 207 22.65 8.27 -0.79
CA MET A 207 22.28 9.24 -1.84
C MET A 207 23.41 9.35 -2.87
N GLY A 208 23.03 9.58 -4.13
CA GLY A 208 23.98 9.78 -5.22
C GLY A 208 24.51 11.20 -5.36
N LYS A 209 23.88 12.18 -4.69
CA LYS A 209 24.26 13.61 -4.72
C LYS A 209 23.63 14.35 -3.53
N TYR A 210 24.22 15.47 -3.12
CA TYR A 210 23.56 16.50 -2.31
C TYR A 210 22.71 17.46 -3.16
N PHE A 211 21.44 17.70 -2.79
CA PHE A 211 20.48 18.51 -3.56
C PHE A 211 20.32 19.96 -3.07
N LYS A 212 21.29 20.48 -2.30
CA LYS A 212 21.20 21.80 -1.68
C LYS A 212 20.95 22.92 -2.69
N ASP A 213 21.74 22.94 -3.77
CA ASP A 213 21.62 24.00 -4.79
C ASP A 213 20.35 23.86 -5.62
N ASP A 214 19.90 22.63 -5.85
CA ASP A 214 18.63 22.33 -6.52
C ASP A 214 17.45 22.87 -5.69
N LEU A 215 17.43 22.59 -4.40
CA LEU A 215 16.42 23.12 -3.48
C LEU A 215 16.48 24.65 -3.37
N LYS A 216 17.69 25.23 -3.33
CA LYS A 216 17.87 26.69 -3.32
C LYS A 216 17.26 27.34 -4.55
N PHE A 217 17.46 26.75 -5.72
CA PHE A 217 16.85 27.24 -6.96
C PHE A 217 15.32 27.07 -6.95
N LEU A 218 14.84 25.88 -6.56
CA LEU A 218 13.42 25.55 -6.63
C LEU A 218 12.56 26.33 -5.61
N LEU A 219 13.12 26.64 -4.45
CA LEU A 219 12.43 27.29 -3.33
C LEU A 219 12.69 28.80 -3.26
N GLU A 220 13.39 29.37 -4.24
CA GLU A 220 13.63 30.80 -4.28
C GLU A 220 12.30 31.58 -4.27
N GLY A 221 12.10 32.43 -3.25
CA GLY A 221 10.87 33.20 -3.06
C GLY A 221 9.67 32.39 -2.56
N VAL A 222 9.84 31.11 -2.18
CA VAL A 222 8.77 30.26 -1.65
C VAL A 222 8.88 30.19 -0.13
N SER A 223 7.92 30.77 0.58
CA SER A 223 7.84 30.68 2.05
C SER A 223 6.97 29.52 2.53
N GLU A 224 5.90 29.21 1.79
CA GLU A 224 4.91 28.22 2.15
C GLU A 224 4.25 27.59 0.91
N PHE A 225 3.76 26.38 1.08
CA PHE A 225 2.94 25.62 0.15
C PHE A 225 1.52 25.57 0.70
N ASP A 226 0.62 26.38 0.13
CA ASP A 226 -0.81 26.29 0.43
C ASP A 226 -1.45 25.22 -0.45
N VAL A 227 -1.74 24.06 0.17
CA VAL A 227 -2.42 22.93 -0.46
C VAL A 227 -3.80 22.63 0.15
N ARG A 228 -4.43 23.63 0.80
CA ARG A 228 -5.81 23.52 1.36
C ARG A 228 -6.89 23.45 0.27
N GLY A 229 -8.15 23.15 0.58
CA GLY A 229 -9.26 23.37 -0.37
C GLY A 229 -9.70 22.17 -1.21
N GLY A 230 -9.91 21.02 -0.56
CA GLY A 230 -10.75 19.93 -1.10
C GLY A 230 -10.06 18.93 -2.03
N THR A 231 -8.80 19.17 -2.44
CA THR A 231 -8.00 18.17 -3.17
C THR A 231 -7.30 17.25 -2.16
N ILE A 232 -7.48 15.94 -2.32
CA ILE A 232 -6.81 14.92 -1.51
C ILE A 232 -5.62 14.43 -2.33
N ALA A 233 -4.41 14.71 -1.87
CA ALA A 233 -3.18 14.29 -2.52
C ALA A 233 -2.81 12.84 -2.16
N SER A 234 -2.03 12.20 -3.04
CA SER A 234 -1.32 10.96 -2.70
C SER A 234 0.00 11.24 -1.99
N GLU A 235 0.43 10.33 -1.13
CA GLU A 235 1.81 10.34 -0.62
C GLU A 235 2.81 10.00 -1.74
N VAL A 236 4.02 10.59 -1.71
CA VAL A 236 5.08 10.33 -2.69
C VAL A 236 6.22 9.55 -2.02
N LEU A 237 6.53 8.37 -2.55
CA LEU A 237 7.74 7.63 -2.20
C LEU A 237 8.92 8.12 -3.06
N VAL A 238 9.92 8.69 -2.42
CA VAL A 238 11.17 9.16 -3.04
C VAL A 238 12.26 8.12 -2.80
N HIS A 239 12.48 7.23 -3.77
CA HIS A 239 13.33 6.03 -3.59
C HIS A 239 14.58 5.98 -4.47
N GLY A 240 14.71 6.86 -5.47
CA GLY A 240 15.87 6.94 -6.34
C GLY A 240 17.11 7.49 -5.62
N PRO A 241 18.34 7.10 -6.02
CA PRO A 241 19.56 7.73 -5.49
C PRO A 241 19.73 9.18 -5.96
N LEU A 242 19.12 9.53 -7.09
CA LEU A 242 19.11 10.88 -7.68
C LEU A 242 17.73 11.57 -7.57
N ALA A 243 16.85 11.07 -6.70
CA ALA A 243 15.55 11.66 -6.38
C ALA A 243 15.59 12.33 -5.01
N PHE A 244 14.79 13.35 -4.78
CA PHE A 244 14.77 14.10 -3.52
C PHE A 244 13.40 14.73 -3.24
N PRO A 245 12.99 14.80 -1.96
CA PRO A 245 11.79 15.53 -1.59
C PRO A 245 12.03 17.04 -1.73
N ILE A 246 11.02 17.76 -2.24
CA ILE A 246 11.03 19.22 -2.37
C ILE A 246 10.12 19.85 -1.30
N ALA A 247 8.94 19.26 -1.09
CA ALA A 247 7.98 19.70 -0.09
C ALA A 247 7.41 18.50 0.67
N VAL A 248 7.43 18.60 2.00
CA VAL A 248 7.02 17.57 2.94
C VAL A 248 6.00 18.11 3.95
N THR A 249 5.14 17.24 4.46
CA THR A 249 4.27 17.52 5.60
C THR A 249 5.07 17.53 6.92
N PRO A 250 4.49 17.99 8.05
CA PRO A 250 5.17 17.97 9.35
C PRO A 250 5.56 16.57 9.85
N ASP A 251 4.90 15.53 9.37
CA ASP A 251 5.24 14.12 9.59
C ASP A 251 6.18 13.55 8.51
N GLU A 252 6.93 14.43 7.82
CA GLU A 252 8.00 14.14 6.86
C GLU A 252 7.57 13.41 5.58
N LYS A 253 6.26 13.42 5.25
CA LYS A 253 5.75 12.79 4.02
C LYS A 253 5.84 13.74 2.83
N ALA A 254 6.49 13.29 1.76
CA ALA A 254 6.64 14.09 0.55
C ALA A 254 5.33 14.21 -0.23
N PHE A 255 5.03 15.43 -0.70
CA PHE A 255 3.92 15.73 -1.61
C PHE A 255 4.36 16.44 -2.89
N ILE A 256 5.60 16.94 -2.94
CA ILE A 256 6.31 17.37 -4.15
C ILE A 256 7.72 16.80 -4.09
N ALA A 257 8.18 16.19 -5.19
CA ALA A 257 9.50 15.60 -5.28
C ALA A 257 10.15 15.88 -6.63
N GLY A 258 11.49 15.90 -6.64
CA GLY A 258 12.31 16.09 -7.84
C GLY A 258 13.21 14.89 -8.08
N ALA A 259 13.66 14.71 -9.32
CA ALA A 259 14.68 13.72 -9.65
C ALA A 259 15.51 14.11 -10.89
N TYR A 260 16.72 13.58 -10.95
CA TYR A 260 17.52 13.50 -12.17
C TYR A 260 17.38 12.12 -12.80
N TYR A 261 17.17 12.07 -14.12
CA TYR A 261 17.09 10.82 -14.87
C TYR A 261 17.68 11.00 -16.27
N GLY A 262 18.71 10.21 -16.60
CA GLY A 262 19.60 10.50 -17.72
C GLY A 262 20.17 11.91 -17.63
N GLN A 263 20.02 12.67 -18.72
CA GLN A 263 20.41 14.08 -18.80
C GLN A 263 19.29 15.03 -18.38
N GLY A 264 18.06 14.52 -18.22
CA GLY A 264 16.88 15.32 -17.92
C GLY A 264 16.56 15.42 -16.43
N ARG A 265 15.41 16.03 -16.18
CA ARG A 265 14.93 16.41 -14.85
C ARG A 265 13.44 16.15 -14.73
N VAL A 266 13.00 15.79 -13.53
CA VAL A 266 11.60 15.43 -13.25
C VAL A 266 11.12 16.17 -12.02
N ILE A 267 9.88 16.70 -12.07
CA ILE A 267 9.13 17.17 -10.91
C ILE A 267 7.79 16.44 -10.87
N LEU A 268 7.54 15.79 -9.74
CA LEU A 268 6.29 15.11 -9.42
C LEU A 268 5.48 15.93 -8.42
N LEU A 269 4.21 16.17 -8.74
CA LEU A 269 3.22 16.70 -7.82
C LEU A 269 2.20 15.61 -7.48
N SER A 270 1.94 15.44 -6.18
CA SER A 270 0.99 14.47 -5.61
C SER A 270 -0.48 14.66 -5.97
N HIS A 271 -0.80 15.73 -6.71
CA HIS A 271 -2.09 16.00 -7.29
C HIS A 271 -1.91 16.95 -8.49
N GLU A 272 -2.56 16.68 -9.61
CA GLU A 272 -2.57 17.48 -10.83
C GLU A 272 -3.15 18.88 -10.60
N GLY A 273 -4.15 18.99 -9.71
CA GLY A 273 -4.76 20.26 -9.32
C GLY A 273 -3.77 21.27 -8.70
N TYR A 274 -2.61 20.82 -8.21
CA TYR A 274 -1.59 21.73 -7.69
C TYR A 274 -0.92 22.55 -8.80
N MET A 275 -0.84 22.02 -10.03
CA MET A 275 -0.18 22.69 -11.16
C MET A 275 -0.87 23.98 -11.61
N GLY A 276 -2.18 24.10 -11.35
CA GLY A 276 -2.99 25.25 -11.73
C GLY A 276 -3.26 26.25 -10.60
N ARG A 277 -2.61 26.08 -9.45
CA ARG A 277 -2.95 26.83 -8.25
C ARG A 277 -2.08 28.09 -8.13
N ASP A 278 -2.73 29.25 -8.10
CA ASP A 278 -2.02 30.54 -8.00
C ASP A 278 -1.16 30.65 -6.73
N SER A 279 -1.58 30.08 -5.59
CA SER A 279 -0.77 30.08 -4.36
C SER A 279 0.55 29.31 -4.49
N LEU A 280 0.70 28.46 -5.52
CA LEU A 280 1.93 27.72 -5.81
C LEU A 280 2.69 28.31 -7.01
N SER A 281 2.26 29.45 -7.55
CA SER A 281 2.81 29.98 -8.82
C SER A 281 4.30 30.25 -8.76
N THR A 282 4.81 30.79 -7.63
CA THR A 282 6.24 31.08 -7.46
C THR A 282 7.07 29.81 -7.61
N PHE A 283 6.68 28.75 -6.89
CA PHE A 283 7.33 27.44 -7.00
C PHE A 283 7.21 26.87 -8.42
N LEU A 284 6.01 26.89 -9.02
CA LEU A 284 5.77 26.29 -10.34
C LEU A 284 6.58 26.97 -11.45
N ILE A 285 6.79 28.29 -11.35
CA ILE A 285 7.65 29.05 -12.27
C ILE A 285 9.12 28.66 -12.10
N SER A 286 9.60 28.54 -10.86
CA SER A 286 10.98 28.06 -10.60
C SER A 286 11.15 26.61 -11.07
N ALA A 287 10.17 25.76 -10.82
CA ALA A 287 10.12 24.37 -11.26
C ALA A 287 10.23 24.24 -12.78
N ILE A 288 9.45 24.99 -13.57
CA ILE A 288 9.50 24.89 -15.03
C ILE A 288 10.82 25.41 -15.59
N LYS A 289 11.41 26.46 -15.00
CA LYS A 289 12.74 26.96 -15.37
C LYS A 289 13.84 25.98 -15.01
N TRP A 290 13.73 25.30 -13.87
CA TRP A 290 14.66 24.25 -13.47
C TRP A 290 14.58 23.06 -14.44
N LEU A 291 13.38 22.70 -14.89
CA LEU A 291 13.18 21.64 -15.88
C LEU A 291 13.71 22.03 -17.26
N ASP A 292 13.43 23.24 -17.76
CA ASP A 292 13.88 23.74 -19.08
C ASP A 292 15.39 23.96 -19.15
N GLU A 293 16.01 24.29 -18.00
CA GLU A 293 17.46 24.44 -17.89
C GLU A 293 18.05 25.51 -18.83
N GLY A 294 17.24 26.51 -19.21
CA GLY A 294 17.69 27.58 -20.10
C GLY A 294 17.75 27.18 -21.57
N ARG A 295 17.24 25.99 -21.95
CA ARG A 295 17.07 25.59 -23.35
C ARG A 295 16.14 26.54 -24.11
N LYS A 296 15.19 27.18 -23.41
CA LYS A 296 14.19 28.11 -23.98
C LYS A 296 13.42 27.50 -25.16
N GLY A 297 13.19 26.19 -25.12
CA GLY A 297 12.35 25.49 -26.09
C GLY A 297 10.88 25.52 -25.70
N VAL A 298 10.05 24.82 -26.46
CA VAL A 298 8.60 24.78 -26.22
C VAL A 298 8.27 23.97 -24.96
N ILE A 299 7.47 24.53 -24.07
CA ILE A 299 6.87 23.87 -22.92
C ILE A 299 5.50 23.32 -23.36
N GLY A 300 5.41 22.00 -23.54
CA GLY A 300 4.17 21.34 -23.96
C GLY A 300 3.32 20.95 -22.76
N ILE A 301 2.10 21.48 -22.68
CA ILE A 301 1.16 21.25 -21.58
C ILE A 301 -0.06 20.52 -22.15
N ILE A 302 -0.45 19.39 -21.57
CA ILE A 302 -1.62 18.66 -22.11
C ILE A 302 -2.90 19.52 -22.07
N PRO A 303 -3.78 19.41 -23.08
CA PRO A 303 -4.96 20.30 -23.19
C PRO A 303 -5.91 20.32 -21.99
N SER A 304 -5.94 19.25 -21.17
CA SER A 304 -6.77 19.19 -19.97
C SER A 304 -6.25 20.05 -18.81
N LEU A 305 -5.00 20.52 -18.85
CA LEU A 305 -4.36 21.31 -17.78
C LEU A 305 -4.36 22.82 -18.08
N GLN A 306 -5.53 23.38 -18.42
CA GLN A 306 -5.69 24.81 -18.75
C GLN A 306 -5.25 25.75 -17.61
N ALA A 307 -5.57 25.40 -16.37
CA ALA A 307 -5.15 26.17 -15.21
C ALA A 307 -3.62 26.16 -15.05
N ALA A 308 -2.96 25.03 -15.34
CA ALA A 308 -1.50 24.96 -15.34
C ALA A 308 -0.88 25.83 -16.44
N HIS A 309 -1.46 25.84 -17.64
CA HIS A 309 -1.03 26.73 -18.72
C HIS A 309 -1.09 28.21 -18.29
N THR A 310 -2.17 28.62 -17.63
CA THR A 310 -2.33 29.99 -17.12
C THR A 310 -1.23 30.37 -16.12
N VAL A 311 -0.90 29.48 -15.19
CA VAL A 311 0.14 29.73 -14.18
C VAL A 311 1.54 29.69 -14.80
N LEU A 312 1.85 28.65 -15.57
CA LEU A 312 3.18 28.40 -16.13
C LEU A 312 3.56 29.42 -17.22
N SER A 313 2.59 29.98 -17.94
CA SER A 313 2.83 31.06 -18.93
C SER A 313 3.40 32.33 -18.29
N LYS A 314 3.21 32.53 -16.97
CA LYS A 314 3.82 33.63 -16.21
C LYS A 314 5.36 33.50 -16.11
N SER A 315 5.94 32.35 -16.47
CA SER A 315 7.39 32.12 -16.45
C SER A 315 8.17 32.89 -17.51
N GLY A 316 7.50 33.32 -18.59
CA GLY A 316 8.11 33.92 -19.79
C GLY A 316 8.65 32.91 -20.80
N LEU A 317 8.42 31.60 -20.59
CA LEU A 317 8.75 30.54 -21.55
C LEU A 317 7.60 30.31 -22.55
N ASP A 318 7.90 29.77 -23.73
CA ASP A 318 6.90 29.43 -24.75
C ASP A 318 6.04 28.23 -24.31
N CYS A 319 4.87 28.50 -23.72
CA CYS A 319 3.95 27.49 -23.22
C CYS A 319 2.82 27.22 -24.22
N GLN A 320 2.77 25.99 -24.73
CA GLN A 320 1.79 25.56 -25.73
C GLN A 320 0.93 24.42 -25.19
N LEU A 321 -0.38 24.47 -25.47
CA LEU A 321 -1.29 23.37 -25.18
C LEU A 321 -1.14 22.29 -26.26
N THR A 322 -0.52 21.17 -25.93
CA THR A 322 -0.22 20.10 -26.89
C THR A 322 -0.02 18.75 -26.19
N GLY A 323 -0.18 17.66 -26.95
CA GLY A 323 0.23 16.33 -26.52
C GLY A 323 1.76 16.18 -26.47
N PHE A 324 2.24 15.00 -26.13
CA PHE A 324 3.68 14.73 -26.13
C PHE A 324 4.27 14.87 -27.55
N ARG A 325 5.41 15.57 -27.64
CA ARG A 325 6.26 15.64 -28.84
C ARG A 325 7.73 15.58 -28.42
N LYS A 326 8.59 15.04 -29.29
CA LYS A 326 10.02 14.85 -29.00
C LYS A 326 10.84 16.15 -29.02
N ASP A 327 10.34 17.20 -29.65
CA ASP A 327 10.98 18.51 -29.80
C ASP A 327 10.71 19.47 -28.63
N LEU A 328 9.88 19.07 -27.67
CA LEU A 328 9.59 19.88 -26.49
C LEU A 328 10.85 20.05 -25.62
N SER A 329 10.95 21.16 -24.90
CA SER A 329 11.96 21.30 -23.83
C SER A 329 11.48 20.70 -22.52
N VAL A 330 10.18 20.89 -22.22
CA VAL A 330 9.53 20.34 -21.04
C VAL A 330 8.14 19.83 -21.42
N TYR A 331 7.77 18.66 -20.91
CA TYR A 331 6.44 18.08 -21.04
C TYR A 331 5.71 18.12 -19.69
N VAL A 332 4.51 18.70 -19.67
CA VAL A 332 3.64 18.85 -18.50
C VAL A 332 2.39 18.00 -18.68
N CYS A 333 2.22 16.97 -17.86
CA CYS A 333 1.17 15.96 -18.03
C CYS A 333 0.58 15.44 -16.72
N THR A 334 -0.47 14.61 -16.82
CA THR A 334 -1.05 13.89 -15.69
C THR A 334 -0.44 12.50 -15.55
N SER A 335 -0.56 11.91 -14.36
CA SER A 335 -0.10 10.55 -14.05
C SER A 335 -1.11 9.45 -14.39
N TYR A 336 -2.18 9.76 -15.13
CA TYR A 336 -3.31 8.85 -15.38
C TYR A 336 -3.18 8.00 -16.66
N SER A 337 -2.12 8.19 -17.44
CA SER A 337 -1.90 7.45 -18.69
C SER A 337 -0.43 7.10 -18.85
N ASP A 338 -0.17 5.88 -19.32
CA ASP A 338 1.15 5.33 -19.65
C ASP A 338 1.28 5.02 -21.15
N ALA A 339 0.36 5.53 -21.98
CA ALA A 339 0.32 5.22 -23.42
C ALA A 339 1.62 5.56 -24.18
N GLN A 340 2.38 6.53 -23.68
CA GLN A 340 3.66 6.99 -24.26
C GLN A 340 4.82 6.81 -23.26
N CYS A 341 4.74 5.80 -22.39
CA CYS A 341 5.67 5.60 -21.28
C CYS A 341 7.13 5.51 -21.74
N ALA A 342 7.42 4.72 -22.77
CA ALA A 342 8.78 4.54 -23.29
C ALA A 342 9.33 5.85 -23.90
N GLU A 343 8.50 6.57 -24.66
CA GLU A 343 8.88 7.82 -25.30
C GLU A 343 9.12 8.94 -24.28
N ILE A 344 8.31 9.01 -23.22
CA ILE A 344 8.51 9.96 -22.11
C ILE A 344 9.80 9.63 -21.36
N GLN A 345 10.06 8.35 -21.09
CA GLN A 345 11.30 7.91 -20.42
C GLN A 345 12.53 8.24 -21.25
N ASP A 346 12.51 7.96 -22.55
CA ASP A 346 13.60 8.31 -23.47
C ASP A 346 13.79 9.81 -23.57
N PHE A 347 12.69 10.58 -23.68
CA PHE A 347 12.73 12.03 -23.73
C PHE A 347 13.42 12.65 -22.51
N VAL A 348 13.08 12.19 -21.31
CA VAL A 348 13.75 12.65 -20.08
C VAL A 348 15.20 12.16 -20.06
N ALA A 349 15.45 10.89 -20.36
CA ALA A 349 16.80 10.35 -20.37
C ALA A 349 17.75 11.12 -21.30
N GLU A 350 17.25 11.61 -22.44
CA GLU A 350 18.00 12.34 -23.46
C GLU A 350 18.07 13.87 -23.20
N GLY A 351 17.52 14.36 -22.08
CA GLY A 351 17.70 15.76 -21.63
C GLY A 351 16.42 16.57 -21.48
N GLY A 352 15.26 16.00 -21.79
CA GLY A 352 13.96 16.65 -21.62
C GLY A 352 13.57 16.86 -20.15
N GLY A 353 12.77 17.88 -19.89
CA GLY A 353 12.15 18.10 -18.58
C GLY A 353 10.76 17.46 -18.49
N LEU A 354 10.43 16.81 -17.37
CA LEU A 354 9.08 16.28 -17.11
C LEU A 354 8.48 16.92 -15.87
N MET A 355 7.30 17.51 -16.01
CA MET A 355 6.44 17.87 -14.88
C MET A 355 5.19 17.00 -14.94
N ILE A 356 4.94 16.22 -13.90
CA ILE A 356 3.86 15.23 -13.88
C ILE A 356 3.07 15.29 -12.58
N GLY A 357 1.75 15.24 -12.69
CA GLY A 357 0.83 15.45 -11.57
C GLY A 357 -0.30 14.45 -11.53
N GLY A 358 -0.68 14.02 -10.35
CA GLY A 358 -1.91 13.26 -10.13
C GLY A 358 -1.85 12.46 -8.85
N HIS A 359 -2.92 11.74 -8.58
CA HIS A 359 -3.09 11.02 -7.33
C HIS A 359 -3.45 9.54 -7.59
N ALA A 360 -2.79 8.64 -6.87
CA ALA A 360 -2.97 7.20 -7.00
C ALA A 360 -3.94 6.60 -5.96
N TRP A 361 -4.30 7.33 -4.90
CA TRP A 361 -5.15 6.82 -3.82
C TRP A 361 -6.54 6.39 -4.33
N TYR A 362 -7.16 7.16 -5.23
CA TYR A 362 -8.48 6.84 -5.77
C TYR A 362 -8.42 5.59 -6.66
N TRP A 363 -7.38 5.49 -7.47
CA TRP A 363 -7.11 4.32 -8.29
C TRP A 363 -6.93 3.08 -7.40
N ALA A 364 -6.12 3.18 -6.33
CA ALA A 364 -5.88 2.08 -5.40
C ALA A 364 -7.17 1.61 -4.68
N GLN A 365 -8.09 2.53 -4.38
CA GLN A 365 -9.39 2.19 -3.79
C GLN A 365 -10.36 1.55 -4.77
N THR A 366 -10.29 1.89 -6.05
CA THR A 366 -11.20 1.37 -7.10
C THR A 366 -10.68 0.11 -7.77
N HIS A 367 -9.38 -0.19 -7.64
CA HIS A 367 -8.72 -1.36 -8.22
C HIS A 367 -8.18 -2.29 -7.12
N CYS A 368 -9.08 -2.69 -6.21
CA CYS A 368 -8.75 -3.60 -5.10
C CYS A 368 -8.08 -4.88 -5.61
N GLY A 369 -6.93 -5.23 -5.04
CA GLY A 369 -6.14 -6.40 -5.43
C GLY A 369 -5.04 -6.13 -6.47
N CYS A 370 -5.04 -4.97 -7.11
CA CYS A 370 -3.93 -4.54 -7.96
C CYS A 370 -2.82 -3.87 -7.14
N ASN A 371 -1.60 -3.87 -7.65
CA ASN A 371 -0.44 -3.26 -7.00
C ASN A 371 -0.23 -1.83 -7.50
N VAL A 372 -0.63 -0.84 -6.69
CA VAL A 372 -0.46 0.59 -7.03
C VAL A 372 0.98 0.95 -7.42
N MET A 373 1.97 0.26 -6.87
CA MET A 373 3.38 0.54 -7.16
C MET A 373 3.76 0.21 -8.61
N THR A 374 3.11 -0.75 -9.27
CA THR A 374 3.51 -1.24 -10.61
C THR A 374 2.40 -1.14 -11.65
N ASP A 375 1.14 -1.13 -11.21
CA ASP A 375 -0.03 -1.25 -12.08
C ASP A 375 -0.67 0.12 -12.34
N TYR A 376 -0.43 1.10 -11.47
CA TYR A 376 -0.84 2.49 -11.71
C TYR A 376 0.00 3.11 -12.85
N ALA A 377 -0.68 3.66 -13.85
CA ALA A 377 -0.08 4.16 -15.09
C ALA A 377 1.10 5.13 -14.84
N GLY A 378 0.93 6.12 -13.96
CA GLY A 378 1.99 7.08 -13.65
C GLY A 378 3.23 6.45 -13.04
N ASN A 379 3.07 5.40 -12.22
CA ASN A 379 4.22 4.76 -11.56
C ASN A 379 5.05 3.92 -12.54
N ARG A 380 4.47 3.46 -13.66
CA ARG A 380 5.23 2.83 -14.75
C ARG A 380 6.20 3.80 -15.42
N ILE A 381 5.87 5.09 -15.44
CA ILE A 381 6.75 6.16 -15.89
C ILE A 381 7.77 6.49 -14.79
N LEU A 382 7.29 6.73 -13.56
CA LEU A 382 8.04 7.37 -12.48
C LEU A 382 9.02 6.45 -11.74
N ASN A 383 8.74 5.15 -11.61
CA ASN A 383 9.58 4.24 -10.84
C ASN A 383 11.03 4.19 -11.37
N LYS A 384 11.22 4.27 -12.69
CA LYS A 384 12.56 4.32 -13.31
C LYS A 384 13.31 5.61 -12.97
N MET A 385 12.58 6.66 -12.65
CA MET A 385 13.09 7.97 -12.26
C MET A 385 13.27 8.08 -10.73
N GLY A 386 12.96 7.01 -9.98
CA GLY A 386 13.14 6.98 -8.52
C GLY A 386 12.01 7.62 -7.72
N LEU A 387 10.83 7.80 -8.33
CA LEU A 387 9.66 8.43 -7.73
C LEU A 387 8.44 7.51 -7.87
N CYS A 388 7.55 7.51 -6.88
CA CYS A 388 6.31 6.72 -6.95
C CYS A 388 5.18 7.39 -6.17
N LEU A 389 3.98 7.41 -6.74
CA LEU A 389 2.74 7.82 -6.06
C LEU A 389 2.16 6.63 -5.29
N LEU A 390 1.82 6.84 -4.01
CA LEU A 390 1.26 5.82 -3.15
C LEU A 390 -0.27 5.87 -3.12
N GLY A 391 -0.88 4.75 -2.72
CA GLY A 391 -2.32 4.64 -2.45
C GLY A 391 -2.76 5.39 -1.18
N ASN A 392 -1.81 5.87 -0.37
CA ASN A 392 -2.07 6.62 0.85
C ASN A 392 -2.46 8.06 0.53
N THR A 393 -3.36 8.62 1.34
CA THR A 393 -3.81 10.01 1.24
C THR A 393 -3.02 10.94 2.14
N LEU A 394 -2.82 12.18 1.70
CA LEU A 394 -2.32 13.28 2.52
C LEU A 394 -3.43 14.28 2.84
N CYS A 395 -3.38 14.84 4.05
CA CYS A 395 -4.25 15.95 4.42
C CYS A 395 -3.81 17.23 3.71
N GLY A 396 -4.76 18.04 3.25
CA GLY A 396 -4.45 19.39 2.76
C GLY A 396 -4.10 20.32 3.93
N GLY A 397 -3.07 21.15 3.77
CA GLY A 397 -2.59 22.05 4.80
C GLY A 397 -1.83 23.25 4.24
N LEU A 398 -1.37 24.09 5.14
CA LEU A 398 -0.43 25.17 4.85
C LEU A 398 0.93 24.76 5.42
N TYR A 399 1.87 24.41 4.54
CA TYR A 399 3.15 23.84 4.95
C TYR A 399 4.29 24.81 4.65
N LYS A 400 5.21 25.00 5.59
CA LYS A 400 6.37 25.87 5.37
C LYS A 400 7.32 25.24 4.36
N ALA A 401 7.95 26.07 3.53
CA ALA A 401 9.06 25.62 2.70
C ALA A 401 10.26 25.21 3.59
N PRO A 402 11.01 24.16 3.23
CA PRO A 402 12.14 23.71 4.05
C PRO A 402 13.28 24.73 4.05
N GLU A 403 13.89 24.98 5.23
CA GLU A 403 15.04 25.88 5.38
C GLU A 403 16.34 25.22 4.88
N ILE A 404 16.98 25.82 3.87
CA ILE A 404 18.09 25.19 3.13
C ILE A 404 19.44 25.25 3.88
N GLU A 405 19.67 26.27 4.72
CA GLU A 405 20.99 26.54 5.32
C GLU A 405 21.34 25.64 6.52
N ASN A 406 20.35 25.20 7.30
CA ASN A 406 20.55 24.40 8.52
C ASN A 406 20.23 22.89 8.38
N ARG A 407 19.62 22.45 7.26
CA ARG A 407 18.96 21.12 7.18
C ARG A 407 19.47 20.12 6.13
N SER A 408 20.65 20.26 5.54
CA SER A 408 21.16 19.19 4.67
C SER A 408 21.33 17.82 5.37
N LYS A 409 21.13 17.76 6.69
CA LYS A 409 21.06 16.55 7.53
C LYS A 409 19.68 16.22 8.12
N GLU A 410 18.65 17.05 7.97
CA GLU A 410 17.38 16.95 8.72
C GLU A 410 16.10 16.80 7.88
N VAL A 411 16.18 16.78 6.54
CA VAL A 411 15.00 16.44 5.72
C VAL A 411 15.02 14.93 5.51
N TYR A 412 13.88 14.27 5.79
CA TYR A 412 13.78 12.84 5.61
C TYR A 412 14.06 12.43 4.15
N HIS A 413 14.96 11.47 3.97
CA HIS A 413 15.21 10.83 2.68
C HIS A 413 15.35 9.34 2.90
N PHE A 414 14.47 8.54 2.27
CA PHE A 414 14.36 7.09 2.44
C PHE A 414 15.72 6.37 2.53
N ARG A 415 16.56 6.53 1.50
CA ARG A 415 17.89 5.91 1.44
C ARG A 415 18.86 6.36 2.52
N SER A 416 18.89 7.66 2.82
CA SER A 416 19.74 8.21 3.87
C SER A 416 19.33 7.67 5.23
N MET A 417 18.03 7.69 5.52
CA MET A 417 17.49 7.19 6.78
C MET A 417 17.67 5.67 6.92
N LEU A 418 17.52 4.89 5.83
CA LEU A 418 17.83 3.47 5.82
C LEU A 418 19.32 3.19 6.10
N HIS A 419 20.22 3.96 5.47
CA HIS A 419 21.66 3.87 5.74
C HIS A 419 21.97 4.17 7.20
N ARG A 420 21.41 5.26 7.75
CA ARG A 420 21.56 5.64 9.17
C ARG A 420 21.02 4.58 10.13
N PHE A 421 19.88 3.99 9.81
CA PHE A 421 19.33 2.88 10.60
C PHE A 421 20.24 1.64 10.54
N ALA A 422 20.76 1.30 9.36
CA ALA A 422 21.69 0.20 9.21
C ALA A 422 23.01 0.43 9.98
N GLU A 423 23.54 1.66 9.99
CA GLU A 423 24.70 2.02 10.82
C GLU A 423 24.40 1.87 12.32
N HIS A 424 23.22 2.31 12.76
CA HIS A 424 22.80 2.17 14.14
C HIS A 424 22.76 0.71 14.58
N VAL A 425 22.16 -0.15 13.75
CA VAL A 425 22.04 -1.58 14.01
C VAL A 425 23.39 -2.31 13.97
N ARG A 426 24.23 -2.02 12.96
CA ARG A 426 25.45 -2.80 12.67
C ARG A 426 26.69 -2.31 13.39
N ARG A 427 26.79 -1.00 13.61
CA ARG A 427 27.97 -0.33 14.17
C ARG A 427 27.69 0.29 15.54
N GLY A 428 26.45 0.28 16.02
CA GLY A 428 26.07 0.85 17.31
C GLY A 428 26.07 2.39 17.32
N HIS A 429 26.04 3.05 16.16
CA HIS A 429 25.95 4.51 16.09
C HIS A 429 24.59 4.99 16.63
N GLU A 430 24.56 6.02 17.46
CA GLU A 430 23.29 6.54 17.97
C GLU A 430 22.47 7.28 16.90
N LEU A 431 21.14 7.15 16.99
CA LEU A 431 20.18 7.93 16.22
C LEU A 431 19.77 9.16 17.03
N THR A 432 19.76 10.32 16.38
CA THR A 432 19.19 11.56 16.93
C THR A 432 17.69 11.43 17.19
N ASN A 433 17.12 12.31 18.01
CA ASN A 433 15.68 12.30 18.30
C ASN A 433 14.81 12.43 17.03
N HIS A 434 15.26 13.23 16.07
CA HIS A 434 14.58 13.39 14.79
C HIS A 434 14.65 12.10 13.95
N GLU A 435 15.82 11.48 13.84
CA GLU A 435 15.99 10.18 13.15
C GLU A 435 15.12 9.09 13.79
N GLN A 436 15.01 9.05 15.12
CA GLN A 436 14.14 8.12 15.84
C GLN A 436 12.66 8.33 15.48
N SER A 437 12.19 9.58 15.40
CA SER A 437 10.82 9.87 14.97
C SER A 437 10.52 9.47 13.51
N CYS A 438 11.55 9.39 12.67
CA CYS A 438 11.41 9.00 11.27
C CYS A 438 11.31 7.48 11.06
N LEU A 439 11.58 6.64 12.08
CA LEU A 439 11.61 5.18 11.91
C LEU A 439 10.27 4.59 11.49
N LYS A 440 9.15 5.17 11.94
CA LYS A 440 7.80 4.81 11.49
C LYS A 440 7.64 4.98 9.99
N HIS A 441 8.03 6.16 9.50
CA HIS A 441 7.93 6.51 8.10
C HIS A 441 8.87 5.63 7.26
N LEU A 442 10.10 5.39 7.75
CA LEU A 442 11.05 4.46 7.12
C LEU A 442 10.47 3.06 6.97
N GLY A 443 9.72 2.55 7.96
CA GLY A 443 9.10 1.23 7.88
C GLY A 443 8.03 1.15 6.79
N ASN A 444 7.24 2.22 6.66
CA ASN A 444 6.23 2.33 5.61
C ASN A 444 6.84 2.45 4.21
N ASP A 445 7.95 3.20 4.08
CA ASP A 445 8.68 3.33 2.82
C ASP A 445 9.38 2.02 2.44
N CYS A 446 9.99 1.32 3.41
CA CYS A 446 10.57 -0.01 3.17
C CYS A 446 9.49 -0.97 2.67
N ALA A 447 8.33 -1.01 3.34
CA ALA A 447 7.21 -1.84 2.94
C ALA A 447 6.71 -1.50 1.52
N SER A 448 6.51 -0.21 1.23
CA SER A 448 6.06 0.27 -0.08
C SER A 448 7.09 -0.03 -1.18
N TYR A 449 8.37 0.21 -0.91
CA TYR A 449 9.47 -0.12 -1.82
C TYR A 449 9.51 -1.61 -2.14
N LEU A 450 9.45 -2.47 -1.12
CA LEU A 450 9.45 -3.93 -1.30
C LEU A 450 8.25 -4.42 -2.12
N ARG A 451 7.07 -3.80 -1.99
CA ARG A 451 5.89 -4.13 -2.79
C ARG A 451 6.07 -3.91 -4.30
N MET A 452 7.07 -3.16 -4.75
CA MET A 452 7.37 -3.05 -6.19
C MET A 452 7.73 -4.40 -6.83
N ARG A 453 8.27 -5.38 -6.07
CA ARG A 453 8.67 -6.72 -6.54
C ARG A 453 9.55 -6.70 -7.80
N SER A 454 10.40 -5.68 -7.93
CA SER A 454 11.23 -5.46 -9.12
C SER A 454 12.50 -6.33 -9.09
N HIS A 455 12.33 -7.66 -9.07
CA HIS A 455 13.46 -8.61 -9.05
C HIS A 455 14.37 -8.50 -10.29
N ASP A 456 13.86 -7.89 -11.36
CA ASP A 456 14.61 -7.52 -12.56
C ASP A 456 15.37 -6.18 -12.43
N SER A 457 15.44 -5.55 -11.24
CA SER A 457 16.26 -4.37 -10.91
C SER A 457 17.37 -4.70 -9.90
N ALA A 458 18.63 -4.37 -10.19
CA ALA A 458 19.79 -4.73 -9.36
C ALA A 458 19.82 -3.90 -8.08
N ALA A 459 19.37 -2.64 -8.19
CA ALA A 459 19.14 -1.77 -7.05
C ALA A 459 18.09 -2.37 -6.10
N TYR A 460 17.00 -2.91 -6.65
CA TYR A 460 15.95 -3.55 -5.86
C TYR A 460 16.44 -4.85 -5.19
N THR A 461 17.06 -5.76 -5.93
CA THR A 461 17.58 -7.02 -5.36
C THR A 461 18.65 -6.77 -4.30
N SER A 462 19.50 -5.74 -4.49
CA SER A 462 20.45 -5.31 -3.46
C SER A 462 19.74 -4.81 -2.20
N MET A 463 18.69 -4.00 -2.35
CA MET A 463 17.91 -3.52 -1.21
C MET A 463 17.24 -4.68 -0.44
N VAL A 464 16.68 -5.66 -1.16
CA VAL A 464 16.08 -6.86 -0.55
C VAL A 464 17.13 -7.64 0.23
N ALA A 465 18.34 -7.83 -0.33
CA ALA A 465 19.43 -8.50 0.36
C ALA A 465 19.84 -7.77 1.65
N VAL A 466 19.99 -6.44 1.58
CA VAL A 466 20.34 -5.59 2.73
C VAL A 466 19.29 -5.68 3.84
N LEU A 467 18.01 -5.53 3.50
CA LEU A 467 16.92 -5.62 4.46
C LEU A 467 16.80 -7.04 5.04
N SER A 468 17.05 -8.07 4.22
CA SER A 468 17.10 -9.46 4.68
C SER A 468 18.19 -9.68 5.71
N ASP A 469 19.38 -9.11 5.50
CA ASP A 469 20.48 -9.25 6.45
C ASP A 469 20.20 -8.47 7.75
N ILE A 470 19.61 -7.27 7.67
CA ILE A 470 19.16 -6.52 8.86
C ILE A 470 18.14 -7.35 9.66
N VAL A 471 17.19 -8.02 9.00
CA VAL A 471 16.23 -8.92 9.66
C VAL A 471 16.93 -10.11 10.32
N LYS A 472 17.94 -10.70 9.68
CA LYS A 472 18.71 -11.81 10.27
C LYS A 472 19.55 -11.39 11.48
N GLU A 473 20.10 -10.18 11.45
CA GLU A 473 20.95 -9.64 12.52
C GLU A 473 20.13 -9.19 13.74
N VAL A 474 19.04 -8.47 13.51
CA VAL A 474 18.21 -7.88 14.59
C VAL A 474 17.12 -8.83 15.07
N GLY A 475 16.53 -9.58 14.13
CA GLY A 475 15.28 -10.29 14.33
C GLY A 475 14.06 -9.38 14.32
N VAL A 476 12.88 -10.01 14.40
CA VAL A 476 11.59 -9.32 14.50
C VAL A 476 11.04 -9.45 15.93
N PRO A 477 10.42 -8.39 16.50
CA PRO A 477 9.78 -8.50 17.81
C PRO A 477 8.70 -9.60 17.83
N GLN A 478 8.70 -10.41 18.88
CA GLN A 478 7.71 -11.47 19.08
C GLN A 478 6.42 -10.88 19.69
N VAL A 479 5.71 -10.13 18.86
CA VAL A 479 4.55 -9.33 19.26
C VAL A 479 3.40 -10.21 19.76
N CYS A 480 2.89 -9.90 20.95
CA CYS A 480 1.70 -10.52 21.52
C CYS A 480 1.05 -9.60 22.56
N SER A 481 -0.08 -10.01 23.14
CA SER A 481 -0.76 -9.22 24.19
C SER A 481 0.09 -8.93 25.42
N LYS A 482 1.04 -9.82 25.76
CA LYS A 482 1.98 -9.67 26.88
C LYS A 482 3.27 -8.95 26.50
N CYS A 483 3.59 -8.86 25.21
CA CYS A 483 4.77 -8.19 24.67
C CYS A 483 4.33 -7.31 23.48
N PRO A 484 3.60 -6.21 23.76
CA PRO A 484 3.15 -5.32 22.70
C PRO A 484 4.31 -4.50 22.15
N VAL A 485 4.26 -4.21 20.85
CA VAL A 485 5.18 -3.32 20.16
C VAL A 485 4.73 -1.87 20.37
N GLN A 486 5.64 -1.06 20.92
CA GLN A 486 5.42 0.37 21.20
C GLN A 486 6.57 1.24 20.65
N SER A 487 7.78 0.69 20.54
CA SER A 487 8.94 1.43 20.03
C SER A 487 8.89 1.53 18.51
N GLU A 488 9.30 2.68 17.97
CA GLU A 488 9.33 2.88 16.51
C GLU A 488 10.31 1.92 15.80
N LYS A 489 11.38 1.52 16.49
CA LYS A 489 12.31 0.49 16.01
C LYS A 489 11.63 -0.87 15.85
N ASP A 490 10.88 -1.31 16.86
CA ASP A 490 10.20 -2.60 16.81
C ASP A 490 9.09 -2.60 15.74
N ARG A 491 8.38 -1.48 15.58
CA ARG A 491 7.40 -1.29 14.49
C ARG A 491 8.05 -1.40 13.12
N LEU A 492 9.15 -0.69 12.91
CA LEU A 492 9.97 -0.77 11.70
C LEU A 492 10.38 -2.23 11.41
N MET A 493 10.93 -2.94 12.40
CA MET A 493 11.37 -4.32 12.24
C MET A 493 10.20 -5.28 11.96
N LEU A 494 9.03 -5.06 12.55
CA LEU A 494 7.81 -5.83 12.27
C LEU A 494 7.33 -5.64 10.83
N HIS A 495 7.32 -4.41 10.32
CA HIS A 495 6.96 -4.12 8.92
C HIS A 495 7.98 -4.70 7.94
N VAL A 496 9.26 -4.40 8.14
CA VAL A 496 10.34 -4.86 7.26
C VAL A 496 10.40 -6.38 7.24
N GLY A 497 10.38 -7.04 8.39
CA GLY A 497 10.39 -8.50 8.47
C GLY A 497 9.23 -9.16 7.72
N THR A 498 8.02 -8.61 7.87
CA THR A 498 6.83 -9.10 7.17
C THR A 498 6.94 -8.98 5.67
N GLU A 499 7.34 -7.80 5.16
CA GLU A 499 7.37 -7.55 3.73
C GLU A 499 8.57 -8.20 3.04
N VAL A 500 9.75 -8.25 3.70
CA VAL A 500 10.91 -8.97 3.17
C VAL A 500 10.62 -10.46 3.05
N TYR A 501 9.91 -11.08 4.00
CA TYR A 501 9.49 -12.48 3.88
C TYR A 501 8.69 -12.75 2.60
N LYS A 502 7.82 -11.81 2.20
CA LYS A 502 6.97 -11.95 1.00
C LYS A 502 7.75 -11.86 -0.31
N VAL A 503 8.88 -11.15 -0.32
CA VAL A 503 9.64 -10.87 -1.55
C VAL A 503 11.01 -11.55 -1.58
N SER A 504 11.46 -12.14 -0.49
CA SER A 504 12.75 -12.84 -0.45
C SER A 504 12.76 -13.99 -1.46
N PRO A 505 13.87 -14.19 -2.20
CA PRO A 505 14.06 -15.40 -3.02
C PRO A 505 14.05 -16.68 -2.19
N ASP A 506 14.46 -16.60 -0.93
CA ASP A 506 14.41 -17.69 0.05
C ASP A 506 13.73 -17.19 1.34
N PRO A 507 12.39 -17.23 1.40
CA PRO A 507 11.64 -16.85 2.60
C PRO A 507 11.90 -17.79 3.78
N ASP A 508 12.20 -19.06 3.51
CA ASP A 508 12.31 -20.08 4.56
C ASP A 508 13.57 -19.86 5.42
N ALA A 509 14.64 -19.33 4.82
CA ALA A 509 15.84 -18.89 5.55
C ALA A 509 15.59 -17.71 6.50
N LEU A 510 14.53 -16.92 6.31
CA LEU A 510 14.18 -15.80 7.17
C LEU A 510 13.26 -16.18 8.32
N LEU A 511 12.48 -17.26 8.18
CA LEU A 511 11.48 -17.68 9.16
C LEU A 511 12.00 -17.73 10.61
N PRO A 512 13.17 -18.33 10.92
CA PRO A 512 13.66 -18.42 12.30
C PRO A 512 13.95 -17.06 12.97
N TYR A 513 14.20 -16.02 12.16
CA TYR A 513 14.49 -14.67 12.64
C TYR A 513 13.21 -13.83 12.81
N ILE A 514 12.13 -14.23 12.12
CA ILE A 514 10.84 -13.55 12.17
C ILE A 514 9.94 -14.18 13.25
N ILE A 515 9.84 -15.50 13.28
CA ILE A 515 9.00 -16.26 14.20
C ILE A 515 9.87 -17.26 14.94
N LYS A 516 10.15 -16.98 16.21
CA LYS A 516 11.04 -17.82 17.04
C LYS A 516 10.36 -19.10 17.48
N ASP A 517 9.08 -19.02 17.84
CA ASP A 517 8.28 -20.16 18.27
C ASP A 517 7.25 -20.52 17.19
N ARG A 518 7.47 -21.66 16.53
CA ARG A 518 6.55 -22.19 15.52
C ARG A 518 5.93 -23.47 16.05
N PRO A 519 4.61 -23.51 16.26
CA PRO A 519 3.97 -24.71 16.79
C PRO A 519 4.05 -25.83 15.74
N ASN A 520 4.61 -26.97 16.16
CA ASN A 520 4.64 -28.19 15.35
C ASN A 520 3.31 -28.93 15.45
N LEU A 521 2.30 -28.43 14.73
CA LEU A 521 0.96 -29.01 14.73
C LEU A 521 0.88 -30.21 13.78
N PRO A 522 0.21 -31.32 14.16
CA PRO A 522 -0.02 -32.45 13.27
C PRO A 522 -0.75 -32.03 11.99
N THR A 523 -0.23 -32.45 10.84
CA THR A 523 -0.82 -32.17 9.53
C THR A 523 -1.60 -33.36 8.98
N VAL A 524 -2.52 -33.06 8.08
CA VAL A 524 -3.23 -34.02 7.24
C VAL A 524 -2.90 -33.76 5.78
N SER A 525 -2.89 -34.82 4.98
CA SER A 525 -2.60 -34.73 3.55
C SER A 525 -3.86 -34.87 2.71
N ASN A 526 -3.91 -34.13 1.59
CA ASN A 526 -4.96 -34.20 0.57
C ASN A 526 -6.37 -34.06 1.17
N ALA A 527 -6.57 -33.08 2.05
CA ALA A 527 -7.86 -32.78 2.63
C ALA A 527 -8.81 -32.30 1.53
N ARG A 528 -9.93 -33.02 1.36
CA ARG A 528 -10.97 -32.71 0.38
C ARG A 528 -12.04 -31.84 1.03
N VAL A 529 -12.36 -30.71 0.40
CA VAL A 529 -13.39 -29.80 0.88
C VAL A 529 -14.45 -29.65 -0.19
N ARG A 530 -15.68 -30.05 0.14
CA ARG A 530 -16.85 -29.92 -0.73
C ARG A 530 -17.48 -28.55 -0.54
N ILE A 531 -17.77 -27.89 -1.66
CA ILE A 531 -18.16 -26.48 -1.74
C ILE A 531 -19.48 -26.38 -2.47
N SER A 532 -20.43 -25.67 -1.86
CA SER A 532 -21.62 -25.17 -2.53
C SER A 532 -21.74 -23.69 -2.23
N ALA A 533 -22.02 -22.89 -3.26
CA ALA A 533 -22.19 -21.45 -3.15
C ALA A 533 -23.29 -20.99 -4.10
N ASN A 534 -24.16 -20.13 -3.60
CA ASN A 534 -25.19 -19.45 -4.38
C ASN A 534 -25.22 -17.99 -3.95
N THR A 535 -24.20 -17.25 -4.39
CA THR A 535 -24.00 -15.88 -3.97
C THR A 535 -24.88 -14.96 -4.79
N ALA A 536 -25.65 -14.10 -4.13
CA ALA A 536 -26.46 -13.09 -4.79
C ALA A 536 -25.58 -11.92 -5.26
N ALA A 537 -25.90 -10.68 -4.86
CA ALA A 537 -25.11 -9.51 -5.21
C ALA A 537 -23.82 -9.33 -4.38
N HIS A 538 -23.52 -10.23 -3.44
CA HIS A 538 -22.44 -10.06 -2.47
C HIS A 538 -21.45 -11.23 -2.50
N GLU A 539 -20.19 -10.95 -2.19
CA GLU A 539 -19.15 -11.95 -1.92
C GLU A 539 -19.50 -12.77 -0.67
N GLU A 540 -19.20 -14.07 -0.66
CA GLU A 540 -19.40 -14.97 0.48
C GLU A 540 -18.13 -15.72 0.84
N TRP A 541 -17.85 -15.83 2.14
CA TRP A 541 -16.75 -16.65 2.65
C TRP A 541 -17.27 -18.04 3.00
N ILE A 542 -16.54 -19.07 2.58
CA ILE A 542 -16.84 -20.47 2.82
C ILE A 542 -15.74 -21.06 3.70
N SER A 543 -16.14 -21.52 4.88
CA SER A 543 -15.26 -22.13 5.87
C SER A 543 -14.85 -23.54 5.43
N THR A 544 -13.58 -23.90 5.65
CA THR A 544 -13.04 -25.21 5.22
C THR A 544 -12.78 -26.16 6.39
N GLY A 545 -12.74 -25.66 7.63
CA GLY A 545 -12.27 -26.41 8.80
C GLY A 545 -10.77 -26.74 8.76
N LEU A 546 -10.00 -26.06 7.91
CA LEU A 546 -8.57 -26.27 7.75
C LEU A 546 -7.78 -25.03 8.18
N TYR A 547 -6.55 -25.25 8.64
CA TYR A 547 -5.61 -24.24 9.12
C TYR A 547 -4.23 -24.47 8.51
N LEU A 548 -3.46 -23.39 8.32
CA LEU A 548 -2.03 -23.45 8.04
C LEU A 548 -1.24 -22.85 9.19
N SER A 549 -0.21 -23.56 9.65
CA SER A 549 0.73 -23.04 10.64
C SER A 549 1.52 -21.84 10.08
N PRO A 550 2.06 -20.97 10.95
CA PRO A 550 2.86 -19.82 10.52
C PRO A 550 4.00 -20.21 9.57
N GLY A 551 4.04 -19.59 8.38
CA GLY A 551 5.03 -19.84 7.33
C GLY A 551 4.85 -21.15 6.55
N MET A 552 3.82 -21.96 6.86
CA MET A 552 3.55 -23.20 6.15
C MET A 552 3.03 -22.92 4.74
N LYS A 553 3.65 -23.55 3.73
CA LYS A 553 3.23 -23.53 2.33
C LYS A 553 2.37 -24.76 2.03
N THR A 554 1.34 -24.60 1.22
CA THR A 554 0.54 -25.71 0.69
C THR A 554 0.12 -25.45 -0.75
N CYS A 555 -0.21 -26.52 -1.46
CA CYS A 555 -0.82 -26.41 -2.78
C CYS A 555 -2.31 -26.78 -2.69
N ILE A 556 -3.15 -26.00 -3.38
CA ILE A 556 -4.58 -26.22 -3.50
C ILE A 556 -4.87 -26.63 -4.94
N ALA A 557 -5.43 -27.83 -5.11
CA ALA A 557 -5.98 -28.26 -6.39
C ALA A 557 -7.35 -27.62 -6.58
N VAL A 558 -7.47 -26.83 -7.63
CA VAL A 558 -8.65 -26.01 -7.92
C VAL A 558 -9.46 -26.67 -9.05
N PRO A 559 -10.75 -26.91 -8.83
CA PRO A 559 -11.61 -27.57 -9.80
C PRO A 559 -11.97 -26.61 -10.97
N PRO A 560 -12.11 -27.14 -12.21
CA PRO A 560 -12.37 -26.32 -13.41
C PRO A 560 -13.57 -25.37 -13.30
N GLU A 561 -14.54 -25.70 -12.46
CA GLU A 561 -15.76 -24.95 -12.22
C GLU A 561 -15.49 -23.57 -11.61
N ILE A 562 -14.35 -23.35 -10.93
CA ILE A 562 -14.02 -22.08 -10.28
C ILE A 562 -12.69 -21.47 -10.72
N VAL A 563 -11.83 -22.23 -11.43
CA VAL A 563 -10.55 -21.72 -11.97
C VAL A 563 -10.79 -20.50 -12.88
N GLY A 564 -10.12 -19.38 -12.59
CA GLY A 564 -10.17 -18.16 -13.39
C GLY A 564 -11.53 -17.45 -13.37
N LYS A 565 -12.37 -17.74 -12.36
CA LYS A 565 -13.70 -17.11 -12.20
C LYS A 565 -13.75 -16.11 -11.04
N ASN A 566 -12.62 -15.44 -10.77
CA ASN A 566 -12.46 -14.48 -9.68
C ASN A 566 -12.69 -15.05 -8.27
N TRP A 567 -12.64 -16.37 -8.11
CA TRP A 567 -12.59 -16.99 -6.79
C TRP A 567 -11.23 -16.74 -6.15
N GLN A 568 -11.22 -16.62 -4.84
CA GLN A 568 -9.99 -16.45 -4.07
C GLN A 568 -9.94 -17.45 -2.92
N VAL A 569 -8.75 -17.71 -2.41
CA VAL A 569 -8.55 -18.33 -1.11
C VAL A 569 -7.98 -17.27 -0.16
N GLN A 570 -8.53 -17.20 1.05
CA GLN A 570 -8.01 -16.37 2.12
C GLN A 570 -7.40 -17.23 3.23
N LEU A 571 -6.24 -16.83 3.72
CA LEU A 571 -5.57 -17.43 4.87
C LEU A 571 -5.60 -16.44 6.03
N GLY A 572 -6.27 -16.77 7.13
CA GLY A 572 -6.51 -15.88 8.27
C GLY A 572 -7.96 -15.39 8.32
N CYS A 573 -8.53 -15.29 9.53
CA CYS A 573 -9.93 -14.89 9.74
C CYS A 573 -10.13 -13.38 9.86
N GLN A 574 -9.08 -12.65 10.23
CA GLN A 574 -9.09 -11.21 10.43
C GLN A 574 -9.18 -10.45 9.10
N THR A 575 -9.77 -9.25 9.14
CA THR A 575 -9.73 -8.28 8.03
C THR A 575 -9.06 -6.96 8.41
N ASP A 576 -8.87 -6.72 9.70
CA ASP A 576 -8.41 -5.44 10.22
C ASP A 576 -6.93 -5.19 9.97
N ASN A 577 -6.65 -4.00 9.42
CA ASN A 577 -5.34 -3.38 9.45
C ASN A 577 -5.23 -2.43 10.66
N ILE A 578 -4.44 -2.83 11.65
CA ILE A 578 -4.27 -2.08 12.91
C ILE A 578 -3.03 -1.16 12.92
N ASP A 579 -2.37 -0.96 11.77
CA ASP A 579 -1.11 -0.19 11.67
C ASP A 579 -1.21 1.24 12.24
N ARG A 580 -2.41 1.83 12.17
CA ARG A 580 -2.67 3.19 12.67
C ARG A 580 -2.64 3.31 14.19
N LEU A 581 -2.72 2.20 14.94
CA LEU A 581 -2.74 2.22 16.39
C LEU A 581 -1.35 2.47 16.98
N ASP A 582 -1.24 3.16 18.11
CA ASP A 582 0.05 3.48 18.72
C ASP A 582 0.76 2.26 19.32
N VAL A 583 -0.02 1.27 19.75
CA VAL A 583 0.47 0.04 20.36
C VAL A 583 -0.05 -1.15 19.57
N LEU A 584 0.86 -2.05 19.16
CA LEU A 584 0.52 -3.26 18.40
C LEU A 584 0.67 -4.50 19.29
N LYS A 585 -0.40 -5.27 19.46
CA LYS A 585 -0.46 -6.55 20.19
C LYS A 585 -0.40 -7.76 19.27
N ARG A 586 -0.42 -7.55 17.96
CA ARG A 586 -0.15 -8.53 16.90
C ARG A 586 0.45 -7.81 15.69
N ALA A 587 0.86 -8.56 14.66
CA ALA A 587 1.24 -7.96 13.39
C ALA A 587 0.06 -7.18 12.78
N PRO A 588 0.31 -6.05 12.07
CA PRO A 588 -0.76 -5.16 11.61
C PRO A 588 -1.80 -5.80 10.70
N VAL A 589 -1.34 -6.63 9.76
CA VAL A 589 -2.16 -7.42 8.85
C VAL A 589 -1.72 -8.87 8.94
N VAL A 590 -2.65 -9.75 9.29
CA VAL A 590 -2.40 -11.18 9.53
C VAL A 590 -3.18 -12.10 8.59
N HIS A 591 -3.74 -11.55 7.51
CA HIS A 591 -4.43 -12.32 6.49
C HIS A 591 -3.81 -12.10 5.10
N GLU A 592 -3.93 -13.10 4.23
CA GLU A 592 -3.48 -13.04 2.84
C GLU A 592 -4.55 -13.63 1.92
N ARG A 593 -4.73 -13.04 0.73
CA ARG A 593 -5.65 -13.53 -0.30
C ARG A 593 -4.87 -13.93 -1.56
N PHE A 594 -5.25 -15.04 -2.16
CA PHE A 594 -4.65 -15.55 -3.40
C PHE A 594 -5.77 -15.83 -4.42
N PRO A 595 -5.61 -15.39 -5.69
CA PRO A 595 -6.58 -15.72 -6.73
C PRO A 595 -6.48 -17.20 -7.12
N LEU A 596 -7.61 -17.80 -7.46
CA LEU A 596 -7.70 -19.18 -7.93
C LEU A 596 -7.72 -19.25 -9.47
N ASP A 597 -6.67 -18.72 -10.10
CA ASP A 597 -6.61 -18.55 -11.57
C ASP A 597 -6.01 -19.75 -12.32
N THR A 598 -5.40 -20.68 -11.58
CA THR A 598 -4.79 -21.90 -12.14
C THR A 598 -5.32 -23.14 -11.44
N LYS A 599 -5.15 -24.31 -12.07
CA LYS A 599 -5.58 -25.61 -11.51
C LYS A 599 -4.85 -25.99 -10.22
N MET A 600 -3.69 -25.40 -9.96
CA MET A 600 -2.85 -25.67 -8.80
C MET A 600 -2.27 -24.35 -8.31
N VAL A 601 -2.69 -23.90 -7.13
CA VAL A 601 -2.23 -22.64 -6.53
C VAL A 601 -1.44 -22.95 -5.28
N GLN A 602 -0.20 -22.44 -5.20
CA GLN A 602 0.59 -22.50 -3.98
C GLN A 602 0.25 -21.28 -3.10
N VAL A 603 -0.04 -21.51 -1.83
CA VAL A 603 -0.43 -20.47 -0.87
C VAL A 603 0.34 -20.60 0.43
N CYS A 604 0.54 -19.46 1.11
CA CYS A 604 1.24 -19.36 2.39
C CYS A 604 0.82 -18.08 3.11
N ASN A 605 0.74 -18.10 4.43
CA ASN A 605 0.66 -16.90 5.24
C ASN A 605 1.75 -16.96 6.32
N LEU A 606 2.55 -15.90 6.43
CA LEU A 606 3.62 -15.79 7.43
C LEU A 606 3.09 -16.06 8.84
N TRP A 607 1.90 -15.54 9.15
CA TRP A 607 1.29 -15.62 10.47
C TRP A 607 0.39 -16.85 10.66
N GLY A 608 0.24 -17.67 9.61
CA GLY A 608 -0.70 -18.79 9.59
C GLY A 608 -2.14 -18.31 9.52
N GLY A 609 -3.09 -19.23 9.64
CA GLY A 609 -4.51 -18.87 9.64
C GLY A 609 -5.44 -19.97 9.14
N LEU A 610 -6.72 -19.81 9.45
CA LEU A 610 -7.78 -20.63 8.86
C LEU A 610 -7.84 -20.41 7.35
N ILE A 611 -8.16 -21.46 6.60
CA ILE A 611 -8.30 -21.43 5.15
C ILE A 611 -9.78 -21.19 4.80
N TYR A 612 -10.04 -20.16 4.00
CA TYR A 612 -11.37 -19.81 3.49
C TYR A 612 -11.38 -19.78 1.98
N LEU A 613 -12.48 -20.17 1.38
CA LEU A 613 -12.76 -19.83 -0.02
C LEU A 613 -13.65 -18.61 -0.09
N ILE A 614 -13.34 -17.72 -1.01
CA ILE A 614 -14.06 -16.49 -1.23
C ILE A 614 -14.78 -16.61 -2.56
N ALA A 615 -16.09 -16.80 -2.48
CA ALA A 615 -16.98 -16.89 -3.63
C ALA A 615 -17.37 -15.47 -4.08
N PRO A 616 -17.05 -15.05 -5.31
CA PRO A 616 -17.43 -13.73 -5.79
C PRO A 616 -18.95 -13.62 -5.97
N PRO A 617 -19.52 -12.40 -6.08
CA PRO A 617 -20.94 -12.21 -6.36
C PRO A 617 -21.43 -13.01 -7.58
N LYS A 618 -22.69 -13.44 -7.56
CA LYS A 618 -23.35 -14.19 -8.65
C LYS A 618 -22.73 -15.55 -8.96
N SER A 619 -21.98 -16.13 -8.02
CA SER A 619 -21.44 -17.49 -8.11
C SER A 619 -22.53 -18.51 -7.83
N LYS A 620 -22.59 -19.55 -8.68
CA LYS A 620 -23.46 -20.70 -8.48
C LYS A 620 -22.68 -22.00 -8.73
N VAL A 621 -22.33 -22.68 -7.66
CA VAL A 621 -21.68 -23.99 -7.67
C VAL A 621 -22.33 -24.89 -6.63
N ASP A 622 -22.44 -26.18 -6.92
CA ASP A 622 -23.00 -27.14 -5.98
C ASP A 622 -22.15 -28.41 -5.95
N GLY A 623 -21.63 -28.72 -4.77
CA GLY A 623 -20.87 -29.95 -4.51
C GLY A 623 -19.50 -30.04 -5.18
N VAL A 624 -18.91 -28.91 -5.57
CA VAL A 624 -17.57 -28.83 -6.18
C VAL A 624 -16.50 -29.14 -5.12
N GLU A 625 -15.44 -29.89 -5.47
CA GLU A 625 -14.41 -30.30 -4.52
C GLU A 625 -13.07 -29.60 -4.79
N ILE A 626 -12.49 -28.97 -3.76
CA ILE A 626 -11.07 -28.60 -3.77
C ILE A 626 -10.26 -29.62 -2.96
N VAL A 627 -8.96 -29.70 -3.24
CA VAL A 627 -8.03 -30.53 -2.45
C VAL A 627 -6.92 -29.66 -1.91
N VAL A 628 -6.76 -29.63 -0.59
CA VAL A 628 -5.64 -28.98 0.10
C VAL A 628 -4.59 -30.04 0.44
N HIS A 629 -3.43 -29.97 -0.20
CA HIS A 629 -2.42 -31.04 -0.13
C HIS A 629 -1.84 -31.25 1.26
N VAL A 630 -1.56 -30.18 2.01
CA VAL A 630 -1.08 -30.22 3.40
C VAL A 630 -1.84 -29.17 4.19
N SER A 631 -2.44 -29.55 5.32
CA SER A 631 -3.15 -28.63 6.22
C SER A 631 -3.21 -29.19 7.63
N VAL A 632 -3.64 -28.38 8.59
CA VAL A 632 -3.94 -28.76 9.97
C VAL A 632 -5.46 -28.73 10.15
N GLN A 633 -6.01 -29.70 10.87
CA GLN A 633 -7.45 -29.72 11.16
C GLN A 633 -7.79 -28.69 12.24
N ALA A 634 -8.82 -27.88 12.00
CA ALA A 634 -9.38 -26.95 12.96
C ALA A 634 -10.66 -27.51 13.59
N PRO A 635 -10.98 -27.17 14.86
CA PRO A 635 -12.29 -27.46 15.41
C PRO A 635 -13.37 -26.72 14.62
N TYR A 636 -14.15 -27.46 13.84
CA TYR A 636 -15.18 -26.90 12.98
C TYR A 636 -16.49 -27.65 13.19
N PHE A 637 -17.47 -26.97 13.78
CA PHE A 637 -18.81 -27.50 13.99
C PHE A 637 -19.77 -26.87 12.99
N LYS A 638 -20.44 -27.68 12.18
CA LYS A 638 -21.47 -27.21 11.25
C LYS A 638 -22.83 -27.78 11.62
N SER A 639 -23.78 -26.92 11.96
CA SER A 639 -25.13 -27.32 12.36
C SER A 639 -25.81 -28.11 11.26
N GLY A 640 -26.42 -29.24 11.62
CA GLY A 640 -27.08 -30.17 10.68
C GLY A 640 -26.14 -31.16 9.98
N GLU A 641 -24.82 -30.96 10.02
CA GLU A 641 -23.84 -31.87 9.41
C GLU A 641 -22.93 -32.54 10.45
N THR A 642 -22.49 -31.80 11.48
CA THR A 642 -21.65 -32.32 12.56
C THR A 642 -22.51 -32.86 13.70
N SER A 643 -22.33 -34.14 14.06
CA SER A 643 -23.01 -34.71 15.24
C SER A 643 -22.36 -34.23 16.55
N VAL A 644 -23.13 -34.12 17.63
CA VAL A 644 -22.61 -33.77 18.97
C VAL A 644 -21.58 -34.81 19.44
N ALA A 645 -21.80 -36.10 19.13
CA ALA A 645 -20.86 -37.16 19.47
C ALA A 645 -19.51 -36.98 18.75
N ASP A 646 -19.51 -36.69 17.45
CA ASP A 646 -18.28 -36.44 16.70
C ASP A 646 -17.55 -35.19 17.21
N TRP A 647 -18.32 -34.16 17.56
CA TRP A 647 -17.79 -32.94 18.16
C TRP A 647 -17.03 -33.23 19.45
N VAL A 648 -17.69 -33.88 20.41
CA VAL A 648 -17.17 -34.17 21.75
C VAL A 648 -15.97 -35.11 21.69
N ASN A 649 -16.07 -36.18 20.90
CA ASN A 649 -15.09 -37.27 20.89
C ASN A 649 -13.85 -36.96 20.05
N ARG A 650 -13.95 -36.07 19.06
CA ARG A 650 -12.87 -35.89 18.06
C ARG A 650 -12.64 -34.44 17.65
N ILE A 651 -13.68 -33.75 17.15
CA ILE A 651 -13.48 -32.50 16.40
C ILE A 651 -13.04 -31.34 17.31
N ARG A 652 -13.62 -31.21 18.51
CA ARG A 652 -13.27 -30.12 19.43
C ARG A 652 -11.82 -30.15 19.92
N GLN A 653 -11.11 -31.26 19.71
CA GLN A 653 -9.70 -31.46 20.07
C GLN A 653 -8.75 -31.34 18.87
N ALA A 654 -9.24 -30.96 17.67
CA ALA A 654 -8.40 -30.76 16.50
C ALA A 654 -7.34 -29.66 16.71
N PRO A 655 -6.08 -29.85 16.29
CA PRO A 655 -4.93 -29.12 16.84
C PRO A 655 -4.82 -27.64 16.51
N ALA A 656 -5.58 -27.09 15.54
CA ALA A 656 -5.47 -25.67 15.20
C ALA A 656 -5.78 -24.75 16.40
N PRO A 657 -5.20 -23.53 16.45
CA PRO A 657 -5.47 -22.56 17.50
C PRO A 657 -6.80 -21.82 17.34
N TRP A 658 -7.46 -21.94 16.18
CA TRP A 658 -8.72 -21.29 15.84
C TRP A 658 -9.82 -22.31 15.59
N ALA A 659 -11.04 -22.00 16.03
CA ALA A 659 -12.24 -22.80 15.86
C ALA A 659 -13.32 -22.01 15.12
N GLU A 660 -14.22 -22.72 14.45
CA GLU A 660 -15.41 -22.15 13.79
C GLU A 660 -16.69 -22.92 14.15
N PHE A 661 -17.75 -22.17 14.44
CA PHE A 661 -19.11 -22.69 14.50
C PHE A 661 -19.92 -22.09 13.36
N GLU A 662 -20.47 -22.94 12.51
CA GLU A 662 -21.31 -22.53 11.39
C GLU A 662 -22.77 -22.94 11.64
N PHE A 663 -23.63 -21.93 11.76
CA PHE A 663 -25.07 -22.08 11.99
C PHE A 663 -25.86 -21.67 10.74
N GLU A 664 -27.19 -21.53 10.84
CA GLU A 664 -28.05 -21.26 9.68
C GLU A 664 -27.72 -19.91 9.03
N ASN A 665 -27.60 -18.86 9.85
CA ASN A 665 -27.45 -17.47 9.41
C ASN A 665 -26.17 -16.80 9.88
N ILE A 666 -25.36 -17.45 10.71
CA ILE A 666 -24.15 -16.85 11.29
C ILE A 666 -23.03 -17.86 11.46
N ILE A 667 -21.79 -17.38 11.37
CA ILE A 667 -20.58 -18.16 11.67
C ILE A 667 -19.80 -17.41 12.76
N ILE A 668 -19.31 -18.15 13.75
CA ILE A 668 -18.55 -17.60 14.87
C ILE A 668 -17.13 -18.19 14.84
N THR A 669 -16.14 -17.33 14.73
CA THR A 669 -14.71 -17.69 14.74
C THR A 669 -14.04 -17.15 16.00
N LEU A 670 -13.40 -18.05 16.75
CA LEU A 670 -12.71 -17.72 18.01
C LEU A 670 -11.54 -18.67 18.29
N GLU A 671 -10.76 -18.38 19.33
CA GLU A 671 -9.67 -19.24 19.76
C GLU A 671 -10.18 -20.60 20.26
N SER A 672 -9.51 -21.67 19.85
CA SER A 672 -9.90 -23.04 20.16
C SER A 672 -9.88 -23.36 21.65
N GLU A 673 -9.07 -22.65 22.44
CA GLU A 673 -8.96 -22.87 23.88
C GLU A 673 -10.31 -22.70 24.60
N TYR A 674 -11.15 -21.76 24.15
CA TYR A 674 -12.44 -21.50 24.77
C TYR A 674 -13.48 -22.59 24.48
N ILE A 675 -13.26 -23.44 23.46
CA ILE A 675 -14.24 -24.44 23.03
C ILE A 675 -13.82 -25.88 23.25
N ARG A 676 -12.57 -26.13 23.69
CA ARG A 676 -12.05 -27.50 23.93
C ARG A 676 -12.95 -28.30 24.86
N ASN A 677 -13.62 -27.63 25.80
CA ASN A 677 -14.49 -28.23 26.81
C ASN A 677 -15.99 -27.97 26.56
N LEU A 678 -16.38 -27.50 25.37
CA LEU A 678 -17.78 -27.28 25.03
C LEU A 678 -18.44 -28.60 24.61
N ASP A 679 -19.36 -29.13 25.43
CA ASP A 679 -20.05 -30.41 25.17
C ASP A 679 -21.33 -30.27 24.33
N CYS A 680 -22.00 -29.12 24.39
CA CYS A 680 -23.35 -28.91 23.82
C CYS A 680 -23.36 -27.83 22.72
N PRO A 681 -22.69 -28.04 21.57
CA PRO A 681 -22.66 -27.06 20.47
C PRO A 681 -24.04 -26.87 19.80
N ASP A 682 -24.91 -27.87 19.90
CA ASP A 682 -26.30 -27.85 19.44
C ASP A 682 -27.16 -26.81 20.19
N LYS A 683 -26.92 -26.61 21.49
CA LYS A 683 -27.59 -25.56 22.27
C LYS A 683 -27.14 -24.17 21.84
N VAL A 684 -25.86 -24.02 21.49
CA VAL A 684 -25.31 -22.77 20.94
C VAL A 684 -25.94 -22.48 19.57
N ALA A 685 -26.02 -23.49 18.71
CA ALA A 685 -26.70 -23.37 17.40
C ALA A 685 -28.16 -22.93 17.56
N LYS A 686 -28.93 -23.58 18.45
CA LYS A 686 -30.33 -23.20 18.71
C LYS A 686 -30.49 -21.76 19.18
N LEU A 687 -29.61 -21.30 20.09
CA LEU A 687 -29.62 -19.92 20.57
C LEU A 687 -29.41 -18.94 19.41
N TRP A 688 -28.35 -19.12 18.62
CA TRP A 688 -28.00 -18.20 17.54
C TRP A 688 -28.95 -18.26 16.35
N ASP A 689 -29.47 -19.42 15.99
CA ASP A 689 -30.50 -19.54 14.96
C ASP A 689 -31.77 -18.77 15.38
N THR A 690 -32.14 -18.80 16.66
CA THR A 690 -33.26 -18.03 17.19
C THR A 690 -32.97 -16.53 17.17
N ILE A 691 -31.80 -16.10 17.66
CA ILE A 691 -31.37 -14.69 17.65
C ILE A 691 -31.37 -14.13 16.22
N MET A 692 -30.77 -14.85 15.26
CA MET A 692 -30.65 -14.36 13.88
C MET A 692 -32.00 -14.31 13.17
N ARG A 693 -32.91 -15.25 13.44
CA ARG A 693 -34.29 -15.18 12.94
C ARG A 693 -35.04 -13.98 13.51
N SER A 694 -34.84 -13.65 14.78
CA SER A 694 -35.40 -12.42 15.38
C SER A 694 -34.78 -11.14 14.81
N ILE A 695 -33.47 -11.14 14.51
CA ILE A 695 -32.84 -10.02 13.79
C ILE A 695 -33.49 -9.82 12.42
N ALA A 696 -33.69 -10.91 11.67
CA ALA A 696 -34.39 -10.90 10.39
C ALA A 696 -35.83 -10.39 10.51
N ASP A 697 -36.55 -10.84 11.55
CA ASP A 697 -37.94 -10.51 11.81
C ASP A 697 -38.12 -9.02 12.09
N LEU A 698 -37.32 -8.44 12.99
CA LEU A 698 -37.38 -6.99 13.23
C LEU A 698 -37.07 -6.22 11.96
N ALA A 699 -36.07 -6.65 11.19
CA ALA A 699 -35.70 -6.03 9.92
C ALA A 699 -36.76 -6.24 8.80
N ALA A 700 -37.83 -7.00 9.06
CA ALA A 700 -38.85 -7.39 8.09
C ALA A 700 -38.27 -8.06 6.83
N ARG A 701 -37.34 -9.00 7.04
CA ARG A 701 -36.65 -9.75 5.98
C ARG A 701 -36.92 -11.24 6.10
N PRO A 702 -36.67 -12.04 5.04
CA PRO A 702 -36.74 -13.48 5.12
C PRO A 702 -35.87 -14.03 6.26
N GLY A 703 -36.42 -14.98 7.03
CA GLY A 703 -35.75 -15.54 8.21
C GLY A 703 -34.43 -16.27 7.91
N LYS A 704 -34.20 -16.67 6.65
CA LYS A 704 -32.92 -17.18 6.16
C LYS A 704 -32.20 -16.07 5.39
N PHE A 705 -30.97 -15.79 5.80
CA PHE A 705 -30.15 -14.78 5.15
C PHE A 705 -29.59 -15.29 3.83
N PRO A 706 -29.47 -14.42 2.80
CA PRO A 706 -28.84 -14.79 1.52
C PRO A 706 -27.34 -15.05 1.66
N ARG A 707 -26.70 -14.49 2.70
CA ARG A 707 -25.32 -14.72 3.10
C ARG A 707 -25.26 -14.75 4.62
N LYS A 708 -24.56 -15.71 5.20
CA LYS A 708 -24.37 -15.79 6.66
C LYS A 708 -23.59 -14.57 7.16
N GLU A 709 -23.96 -14.04 8.32
CA GLU A 709 -23.13 -13.08 9.06
C GLU A 709 -21.91 -13.77 9.68
N ARG A 710 -20.90 -13.02 10.11
CA ARG A 710 -19.67 -13.56 10.69
C ARG A 710 -19.21 -12.77 11.89
N PHE A 711 -18.85 -13.44 12.98
CA PHE A 711 -18.05 -12.87 14.07
C PHE A 711 -16.63 -13.41 14.01
N VAL A 712 -15.65 -12.52 14.21
CA VAL A 712 -14.25 -12.88 14.40
C VAL A 712 -13.73 -12.20 15.67
N ALA A 713 -13.37 -13.03 16.65
CA ALA A 713 -12.65 -12.61 17.83
C ALA A 713 -11.17 -12.40 17.50
N ASP A 714 -10.59 -11.27 17.91
CA ASP A 714 -9.20 -10.93 17.68
C ASP A 714 -8.59 -10.25 18.91
N ILE A 715 -7.29 -10.45 19.14
CA ILE A 715 -6.60 -9.90 20.33
C ILE A 715 -6.54 -8.37 20.29
N GLN A 716 -6.67 -7.80 19.10
CA GLN A 716 -6.72 -6.37 18.86
C GLN A 716 -7.43 -6.07 17.54
N ILE A 717 -8.43 -5.20 17.61
CA ILE A 717 -9.20 -4.69 16.47
C ILE A 717 -8.85 -3.24 16.17
N SER A 718 -9.25 -2.75 15.01
CA SER A 718 -8.92 -1.43 14.46
C SER A 718 -9.67 -0.29 15.15
N HIS A 719 -10.90 -0.55 15.64
CA HIS A 719 -11.77 0.48 16.22
C HIS A 719 -12.60 -0.08 17.38
N GLY A 720 -12.77 0.72 18.43
CA GLY A 720 -13.71 0.44 19.51
C GLY A 720 -13.45 -0.86 20.27
N PHE A 721 -14.53 -1.41 20.83
CA PHE A 721 -14.53 -2.69 21.54
C PHE A 721 -15.10 -3.84 20.68
N MET A 722 -16.03 -3.51 19.81
CA MET A 722 -16.48 -4.31 18.67
C MET A 722 -16.79 -3.34 17.53
N HIS A 723 -16.80 -3.82 16.29
CA HIS A 723 -17.35 -3.06 15.17
C HIS A 723 -17.98 -3.95 14.10
N ALA A 724 -19.07 -3.45 13.54
CA ALA A 724 -19.80 -4.07 12.46
C ALA A 724 -18.96 -4.19 11.17
N GLY A 725 -19.40 -5.09 10.30
CA GLY A 725 -18.69 -5.43 9.07
C GLY A 725 -19.01 -6.85 8.62
N TYR A 726 -18.21 -7.32 7.66
CA TYR A 726 -18.19 -8.73 7.24
C TYR A 726 -16.72 -9.19 7.13
N PRO A 727 -16.14 -9.71 8.22
CA PRO A 727 -16.76 -10.07 9.51
C PRO A 727 -17.04 -8.87 10.43
N ILE A 728 -17.90 -9.08 11.43
CA ILE A 728 -17.97 -8.29 12.66
C ILE A 728 -16.76 -8.66 13.51
N MET A 729 -15.98 -7.65 13.90
CA MET A 729 -14.75 -7.83 14.68
C MET A 729 -15.00 -7.49 16.16
N MET A 730 -14.41 -8.27 17.06
CA MET A 730 -14.52 -8.06 18.50
C MET A 730 -13.23 -8.46 19.22
N HIS A 731 -12.98 -7.91 20.42
CA HIS A 731 -11.86 -8.36 21.24
C HIS A 731 -12.04 -9.81 21.70
N SER A 732 -10.97 -10.60 21.68
CA SER A 732 -10.94 -12.00 22.13
C SER A 732 -11.50 -12.23 23.53
N THR A 733 -11.39 -11.24 24.43
CA THR A 733 -11.93 -11.31 25.78
C THR A 733 -13.45 -11.46 25.83
N SER A 734 -14.16 -11.06 24.76
CA SER A 734 -15.60 -11.21 24.64
C SER A 734 -16.02 -12.52 23.96
N ALA A 735 -15.11 -13.24 23.31
CA ALA A 735 -15.44 -14.46 22.59
C ALA A 735 -16.18 -15.53 23.43
N PRO A 736 -15.84 -15.75 24.72
CA PRO A 736 -16.54 -16.75 25.55
C PRO A 736 -18.03 -16.48 25.72
N GLU A 737 -18.47 -15.21 25.66
CA GLU A 737 -19.88 -14.84 25.83
C GLU A 737 -20.75 -15.38 24.68
N LEU A 738 -20.18 -15.54 23.48
CA LEU A 738 -20.90 -16.00 22.30
C LEU A 738 -21.27 -17.50 22.36
N VAL A 739 -20.56 -18.29 23.15
CA VAL A 739 -20.76 -19.74 23.25
C VAL A 739 -21.33 -20.17 24.60
N ASN A 740 -21.50 -19.24 25.53
CA ASN A 740 -22.08 -19.51 26.85
C ASN A 740 -23.60 -19.25 26.87
N VAL A 741 -24.37 -20.28 26.53
CA VAL A 741 -25.84 -20.21 26.48
C VAL A 741 -26.45 -19.79 27.81
N GLN A 742 -25.94 -20.29 28.95
CA GLN A 742 -26.49 -19.95 30.26
C GLN A 742 -26.30 -18.48 30.59
N GLU A 743 -25.10 -17.95 30.33
CA GLU A 743 -24.80 -16.55 30.60
C GLU A 743 -25.58 -15.63 29.65
N ALA A 744 -25.78 -16.02 28.39
CA ALA A 744 -26.59 -15.25 27.44
C ALA A 744 -28.03 -15.02 27.95
N TYR A 745 -28.68 -16.06 28.50
CA TYR A 745 -30.02 -15.92 29.09
C TYR A 745 -30.05 -15.19 30.44
N LYS A 746 -28.92 -15.15 31.14
CA LYS A 746 -28.81 -14.51 32.46
C LYS A 746 -28.50 -13.01 32.38
N SER A 747 -27.54 -12.65 31.53
CA SER A 747 -26.92 -11.31 31.50
C SER A 747 -27.06 -10.61 30.15
N GLY A 748 -27.50 -11.31 29.11
CA GLY A 748 -27.70 -10.74 27.77
C GLY A 748 -26.45 -10.76 26.89
N LEU A 749 -26.60 -10.25 25.67
CA LEU A 749 -25.57 -10.19 24.62
C LEU A 749 -25.61 -8.82 23.91
N TRP A 750 -25.68 -7.73 24.69
CA TRP A 750 -25.93 -6.38 24.15
C TRP A 750 -24.95 -5.98 23.04
N GLY A 751 -23.64 -6.16 23.26
CA GLY A 751 -22.58 -5.80 22.31
C GLY A 751 -22.68 -6.54 20.98
N PRO A 752 -22.63 -7.89 20.97
CA PRO A 752 -22.75 -8.66 19.73
C PRO A 752 -24.03 -8.36 18.94
N ILE A 753 -25.17 -8.19 19.62
CA ILE A 753 -26.44 -7.88 18.95
C ILE A 753 -26.45 -6.44 18.42
N HIS A 754 -25.80 -5.50 19.12
CA HIS A 754 -25.64 -4.10 18.68
C HIS A 754 -24.92 -4.04 17.32
N GLU A 755 -23.84 -4.80 17.15
CA GLU A 755 -23.11 -4.87 15.89
C GLU A 755 -23.91 -5.54 14.76
N LEU A 756 -24.69 -6.59 15.08
CA LEU A 756 -25.62 -7.18 14.11
C LEU A 756 -26.72 -6.20 13.70
N GLY A 757 -27.15 -5.33 14.63
CA GLY A 757 -28.07 -4.23 14.38
C GLY A 757 -27.51 -3.20 13.40
N HIS A 758 -26.22 -2.88 13.50
CA HIS A 758 -25.55 -2.03 12.49
C HIS A 758 -25.62 -2.65 11.09
N ASN A 759 -25.42 -3.97 10.95
CA ASN A 759 -25.56 -4.66 9.66
C ASN A 759 -27.01 -4.63 9.10
N GLN A 760 -28.02 -4.28 9.92
CA GLN A 760 -29.40 -4.10 9.48
C GLN A 760 -29.80 -2.64 9.16
N GLN A 761 -28.98 -1.66 9.52
CA GLN A 761 -29.26 -0.26 9.19
C GLN A 761 -29.32 -0.04 7.66
N ARG A 762 -30.18 0.89 7.21
CA ARG A 762 -30.35 1.24 5.79
C ARG A 762 -30.40 2.75 5.61
N GLY A 763 -29.64 3.25 4.64
CA GLY A 763 -29.54 4.69 4.37
C GLY A 763 -30.89 5.40 4.12
N VAL A 764 -31.94 4.67 3.74
CA VAL A 764 -33.28 5.21 3.49
C VAL A 764 -34.04 5.65 4.75
N TRP A 765 -33.68 5.15 5.92
CA TRP A 765 -34.31 5.54 7.20
C TRP A 765 -33.31 6.00 8.27
N GLU A 766 -32.03 6.11 7.91
CA GLU A 766 -31.00 6.65 8.80
C GLU A 766 -30.81 8.16 8.60
N PHE A 767 -30.50 8.86 9.70
CA PHE A 767 -30.20 10.30 9.76
C PHE A 767 -28.80 10.54 10.37
N PRO A 768 -27.68 10.19 9.70
CA PRO A 768 -26.33 10.40 10.24
C PRO A 768 -26.02 11.89 10.48
N PRO A 769 -25.25 12.25 11.53
CA PRO A 769 -24.61 11.34 12.48
C PRO A 769 -25.54 10.90 13.64
N HIS A 770 -26.76 11.43 13.73
CA HIS A 770 -27.65 11.25 14.88
C HIS A 770 -27.98 9.78 15.14
N THR A 771 -28.29 9.04 14.08
CA THR A 771 -28.81 7.67 14.20
C THR A 771 -27.78 6.57 14.05
N THR A 772 -26.54 6.89 13.66
CA THR A 772 -25.46 5.91 13.42
C THR A 772 -25.35 4.93 14.58
N GLU A 773 -25.28 5.43 15.80
CA GLU A 773 -25.21 4.63 17.04
C GLU A 773 -26.57 4.56 17.78
N CYS A 774 -27.69 4.77 17.09
CA CYS A 774 -29.01 4.80 17.69
C CYS A 774 -29.85 3.59 17.27
N THR A 775 -30.19 3.51 15.99
CA THR A 775 -31.20 2.56 15.49
C THR A 775 -30.70 1.12 15.54
N CYS A 776 -29.39 0.88 15.45
CA CYS A 776 -28.79 -0.44 15.70
C CYS A 776 -29.18 -1.01 17.08
N LYS A 777 -29.35 -0.15 18.10
CA LYS A 777 -29.75 -0.57 19.45
C LYS A 777 -31.19 -1.09 19.53
N LEU A 778 -32.04 -0.82 18.52
CA LEU A 778 -33.39 -1.40 18.45
C LEU A 778 -33.33 -2.92 18.42
N TRP A 779 -32.38 -3.49 17.67
CA TRP A 779 -32.15 -4.93 17.63
C TRP A 779 -31.67 -5.47 18.98
N SER A 780 -30.78 -4.76 19.67
CA SER A 780 -30.34 -5.15 21.01
C SER A 780 -31.53 -5.23 21.96
N VAL A 781 -32.38 -4.19 22.03
CA VAL A 781 -33.57 -4.22 22.90
C VAL A 781 -34.51 -5.35 22.48
N TYR A 782 -34.82 -5.46 21.19
CA TYR A 782 -35.77 -6.45 20.66
C TYR A 782 -35.37 -7.89 20.98
N VAL A 783 -34.11 -8.27 20.72
CA VAL A 783 -33.64 -9.64 20.97
C VAL A 783 -33.60 -9.94 22.47
N HIS A 784 -33.24 -8.97 23.32
CA HIS A 784 -33.24 -9.20 24.77
C HIS A 784 -34.66 -9.47 25.28
N GLU A 785 -35.65 -8.73 24.80
CA GLU A 785 -37.04 -8.90 25.22
C GLU A 785 -37.66 -10.19 24.66
N GLU A 786 -37.55 -10.41 23.35
CA GLU A 786 -38.31 -11.47 22.66
C GLU A 786 -37.60 -12.83 22.65
N VAL A 787 -36.27 -12.86 22.75
CA VAL A 787 -35.49 -14.10 22.67
C VAL A 787 -34.90 -14.48 24.03
N LEU A 788 -34.24 -13.53 24.70
CA LEU A 788 -33.55 -13.80 25.95
C LEU A 788 -34.48 -13.69 27.18
N GLY A 789 -35.69 -13.15 27.01
CA GLY A 789 -36.66 -12.98 28.10
C GLY A 789 -36.22 -11.96 29.16
N LEU A 790 -35.31 -11.05 28.80
CA LEU A 790 -34.77 -10.03 29.68
C LEU A 790 -35.53 -8.72 29.47
N ASN A 791 -36.00 -8.13 30.58
CA ASN A 791 -36.54 -6.78 30.55
C ASN A 791 -35.45 -5.80 30.04
N ARG A 792 -35.82 -4.83 29.19
CA ARG A 792 -34.85 -3.84 28.66
C ARG A 792 -34.00 -3.13 29.72
N SER A 793 -34.54 -2.91 30.92
CA SER A 793 -33.79 -2.30 32.03
C SER A 793 -32.64 -3.18 32.54
N ASN A 794 -32.74 -4.50 32.36
CA ASN A 794 -31.69 -5.47 32.65
C ASN A 794 -30.78 -5.73 31.44
N ALA A 795 -31.20 -5.36 30.23
CA ALA A 795 -30.40 -5.54 29.01
C ALA A 795 -29.21 -4.57 28.95
N HIS A 796 -29.37 -3.33 29.44
CA HIS A 796 -28.27 -2.35 29.48
C HIS A 796 -28.53 -1.25 30.54
N PRO A 797 -27.52 -0.77 31.29
CA PRO A 797 -27.72 0.25 32.35
C PRO A 797 -28.35 1.57 31.87
N ASN A 798 -28.12 1.94 30.61
CA ASN A 798 -28.76 3.13 30.02
C ASN A 798 -30.25 2.96 29.72
N MET A 799 -30.80 1.75 29.79
CA MET A 799 -32.21 1.47 29.50
C MET A 799 -33.11 1.49 30.74
N THR A 800 -32.55 1.75 31.94
CA THR A 800 -33.35 1.95 33.14
C THR A 800 -34.24 3.18 33.00
N LEU A 801 -35.43 3.13 33.62
CA LEU A 801 -36.41 4.22 33.55
C LEU A 801 -35.82 5.55 34.02
N GLU A 802 -35.06 5.54 35.11
CA GLU A 802 -34.39 6.72 35.66
C GLU A 802 -33.44 7.37 34.63
N LYS A 803 -32.57 6.59 33.99
CA LYS A 803 -31.63 7.10 32.99
C LYS A 803 -32.33 7.63 31.74
N ARG A 804 -33.41 6.96 31.32
CA ARG A 804 -34.25 7.38 30.19
C ARG A 804 -34.93 8.72 30.48
N GLN A 805 -35.63 8.83 31.61
CA GLN A 805 -36.29 10.06 32.05
C GLN A 805 -35.28 11.21 32.23
N ALA A 806 -34.14 10.96 32.87
CA ALA A 806 -33.11 11.98 33.06
C ALA A 806 -32.57 12.52 31.73
N ARG A 807 -32.37 11.65 30.72
CA ARG A 807 -31.96 12.07 29.37
C ARG A 807 -33.03 12.92 28.69
N THR A 808 -34.30 12.50 28.73
CA THR A 808 -35.40 13.27 28.13
C THR A 808 -35.52 14.65 28.77
N THR A 809 -35.54 14.71 30.11
CA THR A 809 -35.58 15.99 30.85
C THR A 809 -34.41 16.88 30.46
N LYS A 810 -33.17 16.34 30.44
CA LYS A 810 -31.98 17.11 30.06
C LYS A 810 -32.08 17.66 28.63
N TYR A 811 -32.52 16.85 27.68
CA TYR A 811 -32.69 17.27 26.28
C TYR A 811 -33.74 18.37 26.14
N CYS A 812 -34.89 18.22 26.82
CA CYS A 812 -35.95 19.22 26.80
C CYS A 812 -35.52 20.53 27.46
N SER A 813 -34.86 20.48 28.62
CA SER A 813 -34.32 21.68 29.29
C SER A 813 -33.21 22.36 28.48
N GLY A 814 -32.51 21.62 27.62
CA GLY A 814 -31.53 22.16 26.67
C GLY A 814 -32.12 22.81 25.42
N GLY A 815 -33.44 23.04 25.38
CA GLY A 815 -34.10 23.70 24.26
C GLY A 815 -34.44 22.78 23.08
N LYS A 816 -34.34 21.45 23.26
CA LYS A 816 -34.67 20.44 22.23
C LYS A 816 -33.84 20.63 20.95
N ASP A 817 -32.59 21.05 21.09
CA ASP A 817 -31.65 21.24 19.98
C ASP A 817 -31.32 19.90 19.31
N LEU A 818 -31.68 19.77 18.03
CA LEU A 818 -31.47 18.55 17.25
C LEU A 818 -29.99 18.14 17.15
N ASN A 819 -29.04 19.07 17.27
CA ASN A 819 -27.61 18.72 17.33
C ASN A 819 -27.27 17.86 18.56
N SER A 820 -28.04 18.00 19.64
CA SER A 820 -27.94 17.19 20.86
C SER A 820 -28.81 15.92 20.83
N TRP A 821 -29.63 15.73 19.80
CA TRP A 821 -30.41 14.51 19.56
C TRP A 821 -29.51 13.46 18.91
N SER A 822 -28.80 12.68 19.72
CA SER A 822 -27.86 11.65 19.23
C SER A 822 -27.84 10.41 20.13
N VAL A 823 -27.42 9.27 19.57
CA VAL A 823 -27.17 8.00 20.29
C VAL A 823 -28.35 7.61 21.20
N TRP A 824 -28.19 7.73 22.53
CA TRP A 824 -29.19 7.34 23.52
C TRP A 824 -30.37 8.31 23.63
N THR A 825 -30.14 9.60 23.38
CA THR A 825 -31.23 10.61 23.35
C THR A 825 -32.11 10.35 22.13
N ALA A 826 -31.48 10.06 20.98
CA ALA A 826 -32.21 9.68 19.78
C ALA A 826 -33.00 8.39 19.97
N LEU A 827 -32.41 7.38 20.64
CA LEU A 827 -33.05 6.09 20.89
C LEU A 827 -34.34 6.24 21.69
N GLU A 828 -34.41 7.20 22.61
CA GLU A 828 -35.60 7.45 23.43
C GLU A 828 -36.83 7.78 22.59
N THR A 829 -36.67 8.54 21.50
CA THR A 829 -37.76 8.81 20.55
C THR A 829 -38.34 7.52 20.00
N TYR A 830 -37.51 6.55 19.64
CA TYR A 830 -37.94 5.26 19.13
C TYR A 830 -38.51 4.36 20.24
N MET A 831 -37.96 4.41 21.46
CA MET A 831 -38.50 3.63 22.57
C MET A 831 -39.90 4.07 22.99
N GLN A 832 -40.20 5.37 22.96
CA GLN A 832 -41.54 5.89 23.21
C GLN A 832 -42.55 5.46 22.12
N LEU A 833 -42.11 5.40 20.86
CA LEU A 833 -42.92 4.82 19.79
C LEU A 833 -43.14 3.32 20.02
N GLN A 834 -42.11 2.58 20.43
CA GLN A 834 -42.20 1.16 20.69
C GLN A 834 -43.12 0.87 21.89
N GLU A 835 -43.08 1.66 22.95
CA GLU A 835 -43.96 1.51 24.12
C GLU A 835 -45.43 1.74 23.79
N LYS A 836 -45.72 2.68 22.87
CA LYS A 836 -47.10 2.97 22.44
C LYS A 836 -47.63 1.97 21.41
N PHE A 837 -46.82 1.59 20.43
CA PHE A 837 -47.28 0.90 19.23
C PHE A 837 -46.74 -0.53 19.07
N GLY A 838 -45.79 -0.94 19.91
CA GLY A 838 -45.18 -2.27 19.87
C GLY A 838 -44.20 -2.48 18.72
N TRP A 839 -43.53 -3.64 18.73
CA TRP A 839 -42.55 -4.01 17.71
C TRP A 839 -43.15 -4.26 16.33
N ASP A 840 -44.41 -4.69 16.24
CA ASP A 840 -45.09 -4.92 14.95
C ASP A 840 -45.25 -3.65 14.12
N ALA A 841 -45.38 -2.48 14.77
CA ALA A 841 -45.38 -1.20 14.06
C ALA A 841 -44.02 -0.94 13.39
N PHE A 842 -42.92 -1.21 14.09
CA PHE A 842 -41.56 -1.08 13.54
C PHE A 842 -41.33 -2.02 12.36
N LYS A 843 -41.74 -3.28 12.47
CA LYS A 843 -41.63 -4.26 11.38
C LYS A 843 -42.37 -3.76 10.13
N LYS A 844 -43.59 -3.25 10.29
CA LYS A 844 -44.37 -2.68 9.17
C LYS A 844 -43.72 -1.43 8.57
N VAL A 845 -43.13 -0.56 9.41
CA VAL A 845 -42.39 0.62 8.93
C VAL A 845 -41.16 0.19 8.13
N PHE A 846 -40.32 -0.69 8.65
CA PHE A 846 -39.13 -1.17 7.93
C PHE A 846 -39.51 -1.93 6.64
N ALA A 847 -40.57 -2.73 6.69
CA ALA A 847 -41.13 -3.39 5.50
C ALA A 847 -41.50 -2.38 4.40
N ALA A 848 -42.16 -1.28 4.77
CA ALA A 848 -42.57 -0.25 3.81
C ALA A 848 -41.38 0.40 3.09
N TYR A 849 -40.21 0.48 3.74
CA TYR A 849 -39.01 1.07 3.16
C TYR A 849 -38.24 0.14 2.21
N HIS A 850 -38.41 -1.18 2.28
CA HIS A 850 -37.68 -2.11 1.39
C HIS A 850 -37.98 -1.88 -0.09
N ASP A 851 -39.22 -1.48 -0.40
CA ASP A 851 -39.69 -1.24 -1.78
C ASP A 851 -39.90 0.26 -2.08
N MET A 852 -39.50 1.15 -1.16
CA MET A 852 -39.76 2.59 -1.26
C MET A 852 -38.76 3.28 -2.19
N ASN A 853 -39.30 3.94 -3.22
CA ASN A 853 -38.52 4.76 -4.14
C ASN A 853 -38.65 6.25 -3.81
N GLY A 854 -37.67 7.05 -4.25
CA GLY A 854 -37.71 8.51 -4.11
C GLY A 854 -37.49 9.02 -2.67
N VAL A 855 -36.83 8.24 -1.83
CA VAL A 855 -36.45 8.65 -0.48
C VAL A 855 -35.48 9.85 -0.56
N PRO A 856 -35.73 10.95 0.18
CA PRO A 856 -34.82 12.10 0.19
C PRO A 856 -33.39 11.72 0.61
N ASN A 857 -32.40 12.42 0.08
CA ASN A 857 -31.00 12.18 0.44
C ASN A 857 -30.54 12.97 1.67
N ASP A 858 -31.25 14.06 2.03
CA ASP A 858 -30.96 14.88 3.20
C ASP A 858 -31.77 14.44 4.45
N ASN A 859 -31.23 14.71 5.64
CA ASN A 859 -31.85 14.29 6.90
C ASN A 859 -33.23 14.91 7.13
N ALA A 860 -33.44 16.18 6.76
CA ALA A 860 -34.72 16.86 7.01
C ALA A 860 -35.86 16.23 6.19
N GLY A 861 -35.60 15.94 4.92
CA GLY A 861 -36.52 15.21 4.05
C GLY A 861 -36.82 13.81 4.58
N LYS A 862 -35.78 13.06 5.00
CA LYS A 862 -35.97 11.71 5.54
C LYS A 862 -36.76 11.68 6.85
N MET A 863 -36.52 12.62 7.76
CA MET A 863 -37.27 12.75 9.02
C MET A 863 -38.77 13.01 8.77
N ASN A 864 -39.10 13.86 7.80
CA ASN A 864 -40.48 14.11 7.39
C ASN A 864 -41.13 12.85 6.79
N LEU A 865 -40.42 12.16 5.90
CA LEU A 865 -40.90 10.91 5.31
C LEU A 865 -41.08 9.81 6.36
N TYR A 866 -40.20 9.72 7.35
CA TYR A 866 -40.32 8.77 8.45
C TYR A 866 -41.54 9.06 9.32
N ALA A 867 -41.78 10.33 9.65
CA ALA A 867 -42.97 10.74 10.39
C ALA A 867 -44.26 10.41 9.62
N GLU A 868 -44.29 10.68 8.31
CA GLU A 868 -45.40 10.33 7.42
C GLU A 868 -45.62 8.80 7.37
N THR A 869 -44.55 8.04 7.16
CA THR A 869 -44.59 6.57 7.02
C THR A 869 -45.06 5.91 8.30
N PHE A 870 -44.49 6.28 9.45
CA PHE A 870 -44.88 5.72 10.74
C PHE A 870 -46.35 6.07 11.06
N SER A 871 -46.78 7.31 10.81
CA SER A 871 -48.16 7.75 11.04
C SER A 871 -49.17 6.94 10.22
N LYS A 872 -48.86 6.65 8.95
CA LYS A 872 -49.69 5.78 8.10
C LYS A 872 -49.77 4.36 8.64
N VAL A 873 -48.66 3.80 9.12
CA VAL A 873 -48.63 2.44 9.67
C VAL A 873 -49.52 2.31 10.92
N VAL A 874 -49.55 3.34 11.78
CA VAL A 874 -50.33 3.31 13.03
C VAL A 874 -51.70 3.97 12.91
N ASN A 875 -52.06 4.52 11.75
CA ASN A 875 -53.28 5.29 11.49
C ASN A 875 -53.50 6.44 12.49
N LEU A 876 -52.42 7.12 12.87
CA LEU A 876 -52.41 8.21 13.85
C LEU A 876 -51.42 9.28 13.39
N ASN A 877 -51.79 10.56 13.41
CA ASN A 877 -50.91 11.65 13.06
C ASN A 877 -49.87 11.87 14.19
N LEU A 878 -48.62 11.50 13.92
CA LEU A 878 -47.50 11.61 14.85
C LEU A 878 -46.71 12.92 14.71
N CYS A 879 -47.13 13.86 13.86
CA CYS A 879 -46.43 15.14 13.70
C CYS A 879 -46.25 15.90 15.04
N PRO A 880 -47.26 15.98 15.93
CA PRO A 880 -47.08 16.64 17.23
C PRO A 880 -45.94 16.04 18.05
N PHE A 881 -45.85 14.71 18.08
CA PHE A 881 -44.80 13.98 18.80
C PHE A 881 -43.40 14.27 18.25
N PHE A 882 -43.19 14.18 16.94
CA PHE A 882 -41.88 14.44 16.35
C PHE A 882 -41.46 15.91 16.49
N LYS A 883 -42.40 16.86 16.38
CA LYS A 883 -42.14 18.27 16.68
C LYS A 883 -41.73 18.48 18.14
N ALA A 884 -42.35 17.78 19.08
CA ALA A 884 -42.00 17.88 20.49
C ALA A 884 -40.57 17.36 20.78
N TRP A 885 -40.03 16.51 19.91
CA TRP A 885 -38.62 16.09 19.91
C TRP A 885 -37.67 17.02 19.15
N GLY A 886 -38.17 18.12 18.56
CA GLY A 886 -37.37 19.10 17.81
C GLY A 886 -37.14 18.75 16.34
N TRP A 887 -37.85 17.76 15.78
CA TRP A 887 -37.71 17.43 14.35
C TRP A 887 -38.31 18.54 13.46
N PRO A 888 -37.68 18.84 12.30
CA PRO A 888 -38.13 19.91 11.40
C PRO A 888 -39.32 19.44 10.52
N ILE A 889 -40.45 19.11 11.15
CA ILE A 889 -41.65 18.64 10.46
C ILE A 889 -42.31 19.80 9.69
N GLN A 890 -42.38 19.65 8.37
CA GLN A 890 -42.93 20.63 7.45
C GLN A 890 -44.47 20.65 7.49
N THR A 891 -45.06 21.78 7.08
CA THR A 891 -46.53 21.93 6.98
C THR A 891 -47.11 20.96 5.95
N SER A 892 -46.44 20.76 4.82
CA SER A 892 -46.85 19.82 3.77
C SER A 892 -46.98 18.38 4.29
N THR A 893 -46.08 17.95 5.17
CA THR A 893 -46.15 16.62 5.82
C THR A 893 -47.39 16.52 6.71
N GLN A 894 -47.69 17.55 7.50
CA GLN A 894 -48.87 17.57 8.36
C GLN A 894 -50.17 17.52 7.55
N GLU A 895 -50.27 18.31 6.48
CA GLU A 895 -51.43 18.34 5.61
C GLU A 895 -51.71 16.96 5.00
N LYS A 896 -50.68 16.26 4.53
CA LYS A 896 -50.80 14.90 3.96
C LYS A 896 -51.43 13.89 4.92
N ILE A 897 -51.16 14.01 6.22
CA ILE A 897 -51.62 13.06 7.24
C ILE A 897 -52.67 13.63 8.19
N SER A 898 -53.21 14.81 7.88
CA SER A 898 -54.20 15.54 8.69
C SER A 898 -55.54 14.81 8.86
N HIS A 899 -55.83 13.84 7.99
CA HIS A 899 -57.02 13.01 8.07
C HIS A 899 -56.94 11.93 9.16
N PHE A 900 -55.75 11.65 9.71
CA PHE A 900 -55.60 10.77 10.86
C PHE A 900 -55.80 11.54 12.18
N PRO A 901 -56.37 10.90 13.21
CA PRO A 901 -56.45 11.51 14.55
C PRO A 901 -55.06 11.88 15.07
N GLU A 902 -54.93 13.01 15.77
CA GLU A 902 -53.65 13.44 16.33
C GLU A 902 -53.29 12.65 17.59
N TRP A 903 -52.00 12.30 17.75
CA TRP A 903 -51.50 11.75 19.01
C TRP A 903 -51.27 12.86 20.05
N SER A 904 -52.36 13.41 20.59
CA SER A 904 -52.30 14.58 21.47
C SER A 904 -51.84 14.30 22.91
N ASP A 905 -51.89 13.05 23.37
CA ASP A 905 -51.49 12.61 24.72
C ASP A 905 -50.10 11.95 24.75
N HIS A 906 -49.24 12.29 23.79
CA HIS A 906 -47.91 11.68 23.66
C HIS A 906 -47.01 11.99 24.88
N PRO A 907 -46.04 11.13 25.22
CA PRO A 907 -45.24 11.27 26.45
C PRO A 907 -44.42 12.57 26.54
N MET A 908 -44.17 13.24 25.41
CA MET A 908 -43.47 14.53 25.40
C MET A 908 -44.31 15.74 25.85
N VAL A 909 -45.63 15.61 26.02
CA VAL A 909 -46.51 16.73 26.42
C VAL A 909 -46.14 17.27 27.82
N GLN A 910 -45.65 16.42 28.72
CA GLN A 910 -45.22 16.84 30.05
C GLN A 910 -43.96 17.74 30.05
N TYR A 911 -43.29 17.87 28.90
CA TYR A 911 -42.11 18.71 28.68
C TYR A 911 -42.39 19.84 27.69
N ALA A 912 -43.68 20.10 27.39
CA ALA A 912 -44.13 21.13 26.46
C ALA A 912 -43.82 22.52 26.99
#